data_AF-A0A4U3L333-F1
#
_entry.id   AF-A0A4U3L333-F1
#
_cell.length_a   1.000
_cell.length_b   1.000
_cell.length_c   1.000
_cell.angle_alpha   90.00
_cell.angle_beta   90.00
_cell.angle_gamma   90.00
#
_symmetry.space_group_name_H-M   'P 1'
#
loop_
_entity.id
_entity.type
_entity.pdbx_description
1 polymer ?
#
loop_
_entity_poly.entity_id
_entity_poly.type
_entity_poly.pdbx_seq_one_letter_code
_entity_poly.pdbx_strand_id
1 'polypeptide(L)'
;MNKIFVLLIIICFSFAINSCNERNRNIPLPKYVIQSKTIALHWSAPQKIRFYDTSKLIVTTKKLDFDALPEEVYDSTVAQPFSKKPVVTHFNWDSLPRAAFNYNTLPSKPFHFKTYAVTPEIIKAGPLVFKQMTNQPFFEITNAEDIIGKQQVDCTLEDKAGFIWIASRNGLFRYDGENLVRYLKARLQINSLREDDKGQIWVSFFKYSSGERGLFVLNTEKNVLQELDAKQMQMEGSIPWDFAFDSYGKLWVETHSGMRIIDLHKNVIKSFTVKQGLSADTARSLLQDEEKNMWITTNNGLDIINAKQNTISYFKKENGLPSDTTWRIAKDEEKRIWVDDAHGGLSVIDRHAGTINHLDWTTTNFKPTLQTFYVYNMMDDGNGNMLVDYLDYSTRTHDLKIINPKNNTTREIRFPSEEGWIGSSLLDKNGQIWLSNYGNLEILNKNGYDTHHAGNTNITALAEDARNNIWISDVGKGIKILNPVTGKAKILNKAAGLSNDTLGVKCIDGKIYVATPSGLDIIDSGYTTITYLGKMPTAYPVLHKGNIWLQNFRTGSFEAFNLEKKLRFHVDISLGKQDENLQQIQDKEANILLCTGSNVLGVIDSGSAYIRYTDTVLSAESTVFKPMCSDTLGNTWIAIDTVLFKINKRRDSVTMFSPQNGLFNSYIKSLNEYNGCIYSGTFAGVNIITPPNPFTGNTWCIQSLGKNEGFSANLGEFQNDGISHNGIYWWVGNGGITFLPPLQLNKPVLSKTYITSVDVYNEPQHFSNKRGEYTVTGDTLWDANTNNYYLKGQKLNMVSNAYGNKMKWDSITGPYNMPVNLTMPYDMNNLQFHFVQSNEGTGDAEYRYYLEGYDSAWSETTTNTSSRNYFELPAGKYTFKVSSLNSYEWSKPAEFSFTIASPWWKSWWAFVIYFVLIALIYAAFRSFNLKRQNKLLEVKVNQRTAQLNQSLKELKSTQAQLIQSEKMASLGELTAGIAHEIQNPLNFVNNFSEVNVELIEELKSERSKVKHENGEPEDEILNDIEQNLQKILHHGKRADSIVKGMLQHSRANSGKKELTEINALVDECVRLSYHGMRAKSKEFNATININLDESIGRTDVVPQDISRVLLNLLNNAFYAVDEKKKSPQSLKGSEGYEPTVSVCTKRLDGKVEIQVKDNGNGISRNIVDKIFQPFFTTKPTGQGTGLGLSLSYDIVKAHGGEIKVESKEGEGTALIIQLPA
;
A
#
# COMPACT_ATOMS: atom_id res chain seq x y z
N MET A 1 52.52 25.91 7.35
CA MET A 1 52.11 24.66 6.66
C MET A 1 52.02 23.45 7.59
N ASN A 2 53.09 23.00 8.31
CA ASN A 2 52.99 21.85 9.24
C ASN A 2 51.79 21.93 10.20
N LYS A 3 51.52 23.09 10.83
CA LYS A 3 50.33 23.25 11.68
C LYS A 3 48.99 23.08 10.95
N ILE A 4 48.88 23.50 9.68
CA ILE A 4 47.63 23.36 8.88
C ILE A 4 47.48 21.93 8.35
N PHE A 5 48.58 21.25 8.01
CA PHE A 5 48.52 19.84 7.59
C PHE A 5 48.23 18.92 8.79
N VAL A 6 48.78 19.23 9.97
CA VAL A 6 48.39 18.60 11.23
C VAL A 6 46.95 18.97 11.61
N LEU A 7 46.49 20.20 11.38
CA LEU A 7 45.09 20.57 11.58
C LEU A 7 44.17 19.79 10.63
N LEU A 8 44.54 19.60 9.36
CA LEU A 8 43.80 18.79 8.40
C LEU A 8 43.82 17.29 8.75
N ILE A 9 44.94 16.75 9.23
CA ILE A 9 44.99 15.37 9.73
C ILE A 9 44.12 15.22 10.99
N ILE A 10 44.16 16.18 11.92
CA ILE A 10 43.29 16.21 13.11
C ILE A 10 41.83 16.37 12.71
N ILE A 11 41.49 17.24 11.76
CA ILE A 11 40.12 17.41 11.25
C ILE A 11 39.66 16.13 10.55
N CYS A 12 40.49 15.48 9.73
CA CYS A 12 40.16 14.19 9.13
C CYS A 12 40.04 13.07 10.17
N PHE A 13 40.84 13.06 11.24
CA PHE A 13 40.68 12.13 12.36
C PHE A 13 39.42 12.43 13.18
N SER A 14 39.09 13.71 13.40
CA SER A 14 37.85 14.14 14.06
C SER A 14 36.61 13.82 13.21
N PHE A 15 36.70 13.92 11.89
CA PHE A 15 35.64 13.46 10.98
C PHE A 15 35.55 11.92 10.96
N ALA A 16 36.65 11.19 11.02
CA ALA A 16 36.63 9.72 11.16
C ALA A 16 36.04 9.28 12.51
N ILE A 17 36.37 9.99 13.60
CA ILE A 17 35.83 9.71 14.95
C ILE A 17 34.35 10.09 15.03
N ASN A 18 33.93 11.26 14.51
CA ASN A 18 32.50 11.63 14.46
C ASN A 18 31.70 10.72 13.52
N SER A 19 32.27 10.28 12.39
CA SER A 19 31.65 9.30 11.48
C SER A 19 31.47 7.91 12.12
N CYS A 20 32.09 7.64 13.27
CA CYS A 20 31.85 6.44 14.08
C CYS A 20 30.98 6.70 15.33
N ASN A 21 30.55 7.95 15.58
CA ASN A 21 29.87 8.33 16.82
C ASN A 21 28.48 8.94 16.66
N GLU A 22 27.95 9.04 15.44
CA GLU A 22 26.50 9.18 15.22
C GLU A 22 25.78 7.84 15.48
N ARG A 23 25.87 7.35 16.74
CA ARG A 23 24.76 6.59 17.30
C ARG A 23 23.60 7.56 17.40
N ASN A 24 22.54 7.28 16.63
CA ASN A 24 21.26 7.97 16.72
C ASN A 24 20.94 8.28 18.18
N ARG A 25 20.80 9.58 18.50
CA ARG A 25 20.15 9.99 19.73
C ARG A 25 18.69 9.58 19.59
N ASN A 26 18.38 8.36 20.01
CA ASN A 26 17.02 7.97 20.35
C ASN A 26 16.50 9.03 21.32
N ILE A 27 15.65 9.92 20.80
CA ILE A 27 14.74 10.68 21.63
C ILE A 27 13.88 9.60 22.30
N PRO A 28 13.88 9.46 23.63
CA PRO A 28 12.97 8.55 24.27
C PRO A 28 11.57 9.11 24.08
N LEU A 29 10.85 8.61 23.07
CA LEU A 29 9.41 8.78 23.01
C LEU A 29 8.83 8.31 24.35
N PRO A 30 7.87 9.03 24.94
CA PRO A 30 7.40 8.68 26.27
C PRO A 30 6.85 7.27 26.26
N LYS A 31 7.34 6.41 27.16
CA LYS A 31 6.67 5.15 27.46
C LYS A 31 5.33 5.49 28.13
N TYR A 32 4.30 5.68 27.33
CA TYR A 32 2.91 5.73 27.79
C TYR A 32 2.48 4.32 28.18
N VAL A 33 3.01 3.84 29.32
CA VAL A 33 2.24 2.91 30.14
C VAL A 33 1.06 3.73 30.63
N ILE A 34 -0.13 3.50 30.07
CA ILE A 34 -1.32 4.28 30.39
C ILE A 34 -1.79 3.88 31.80
N GLN A 35 -1.15 4.44 32.81
CA GLN A 35 -1.60 4.35 34.19
C GLN A 35 -2.83 5.22 34.34
N SER A 36 -3.95 4.60 34.72
CA SER A 36 -5.19 5.31 35.00
C SER A 36 -4.97 6.30 36.14
N LYS A 37 -5.26 7.58 35.87
CA LYS A 37 -5.06 8.66 36.85
C LYS A 37 -6.06 8.48 37.98
N THR A 38 -5.56 8.22 39.19
CA THR A 38 -6.40 8.09 40.38
C THR A 38 -6.57 9.46 41.05
N ILE A 39 -7.81 9.88 41.28
CA ILE A 39 -8.17 11.15 41.95
C ILE A 39 -8.84 10.83 43.29
N ALA A 40 -8.52 11.58 44.35
CA ALA A 40 -9.16 11.46 45.66
C ALA A 40 -10.57 12.10 45.62
N LEU A 41 -11.54 11.48 46.31
CA LEU A 41 -12.94 11.91 46.30
C LEU A 41 -13.32 12.61 47.61
N HIS A 42 -13.99 13.77 47.51
CA HIS A 42 -14.42 14.57 48.66
C HIS A 42 -15.95 14.60 48.80
N TRP A 43 -16.44 14.27 50.00
CA TRP A 43 -17.87 14.22 50.34
C TRP A 43 -18.34 15.43 51.16
N SER A 44 -19.53 15.93 50.87
CA SER A 44 -20.24 16.94 51.64
C SER A 44 -20.72 16.40 53.00
N ALA A 45 -21.04 17.31 53.92
CA ALA A 45 -21.82 16.97 55.11
C ALA A 45 -23.22 16.42 54.73
N PRO A 46 -23.78 15.47 55.51
CA PRO A 46 -25.08 14.86 55.21
C PRO A 46 -26.25 15.84 55.43
N GLN A 47 -27.12 15.96 54.43
CA GLN A 47 -28.34 16.77 54.47
C GLN A 47 -29.59 15.90 54.63
N LYS A 48 -30.58 16.32 55.42
CA LYS A 48 -31.76 15.49 55.74
C LYS A 48 -32.86 15.63 54.69
N ILE A 49 -33.35 14.50 54.18
CA ILE A 49 -34.41 14.42 53.16
C ILE A 49 -35.79 14.66 53.78
N ARG A 50 -36.69 15.33 53.05
CA ARG A 50 -38.09 15.56 53.47
C ARG A 50 -39.05 14.71 52.63
N PHE A 51 -39.98 14.05 53.31
CA PHE A 51 -41.05 13.25 52.73
C PHE A 51 -42.39 13.92 53.01
N TYR A 52 -43.20 14.14 51.98
CA TYR A 52 -44.57 14.66 52.08
C TYR A 52 -45.56 13.58 51.64
N ASP A 53 -46.58 13.29 52.46
CA ASP A 53 -47.65 12.37 52.08
C ASP A 53 -48.55 13.04 51.02
N THR A 54 -48.78 12.35 49.90
CA THR A 54 -49.48 12.89 48.74
C THR A 54 -50.52 11.90 48.20
N SER A 55 -51.58 11.70 48.99
CA SER A 55 -52.83 11.01 48.64
C SER A 55 -52.76 9.48 48.47
N LYS A 56 -53.93 8.82 48.52
CA LYS A 56 -54.06 7.36 48.39
C LYS A 56 -53.87 6.91 46.93
N LEU A 57 -53.15 5.81 46.76
CA LEU A 57 -52.88 5.23 45.45
C LEU A 57 -54.13 4.59 44.83
N ILE A 58 -54.41 4.89 43.55
CA ILE A 58 -55.41 4.16 42.76
C ILE A 58 -54.73 2.92 42.19
N VAL A 59 -55.19 1.75 42.62
CA VAL A 59 -54.64 0.43 42.25
C VAL A 59 -55.75 -0.42 41.65
N THR A 60 -55.59 -0.83 40.39
CA THR A 60 -56.56 -1.66 39.67
C THR A 60 -55.89 -2.94 39.18
N THR A 61 -56.31 -4.10 39.65
CA THR A 61 -55.77 -5.40 39.22
C THR A 61 -56.75 -6.12 38.29
N LYS A 62 -56.25 -6.63 37.18
CA LYS A 62 -56.95 -7.50 36.22
C LYS A 62 -56.30 -8.88 36.20
N LYS A 63 -57.07 -9.93 35.84
CA LYS A 63 -56.52 -11.24 35.51
C LYS A 63 -55.89 -11.21 34.11
N LEU A 64 -54.76 -11.88 33.94
CA LEU A 64 -54.10 -12.14 32.66
C LEU A 64 -54.24 -13.62 32.32
N ASP A 65 -54.53 -13.92 31.06
CA ASP A 65 -54.42 -15.26 30.49
C ASP A 65 -53.26 -15.25 29.50
N PHE A 66 -52.09 -15.69 29.97
CA PHE A 66 -50.86 -15.68 29.19
C PHE A 66 -50.83 -16.74 28.09
N ASP A 67 -51.59 -17.82 28.24
CA ASP A 67 -51.59 -18.94 27.29
C ASP A 67 -52.61 -18.79 26.17
N ALA A 68 -53.65 -17.97 26.38
CA ALA A 68 -54.54 -17.51 25.33
C ALA A 68 -53.98 -16.36 24.45
N LEU A 69 -52.75 -15.86 24.70
CA LEU A 69 -52.15 -14.79 23.89
C LEU A 69 -51.81 -15.29 22.47
N PRO A 70 -52.00 -14.47 21.41
CA PRO A 70 -51.59 -14.83 20.05
C PRO A 70 -50.09 -15.11 19.98
N GLU A 71 -49.71 -16.21 19.33
CA GLU A 71 -48.34 -16.65 19.15
C GLU A 71 -47.94 -16.59 17.66
N GLU A 72 -46.80 -15.96 17.36
CA GLU A 72 -46.22 -15.87 16.02
C GLU A 72 -44.78 -16.41 16.00
N VAL A 73 -44.30 -16.87 14.83
CA VAL A 73 -42.87 -17.15 14.64
C VAL A 73 -42.15 -15.81 14.54
N TYR A 74 -41.23 -15.56 15.47
CA TYR A 74 -40.53 -14.28 15.60
C TYR A 74 -39.16 -14.29 14.89
N ASP A 75 -38.47 -15.43 14.92
CA ASP A 75 -37.21 -15.62 14.21
C ASP A 75 -37.14 -17.01 13.56
N SER A 76 -37.07 -17.03 12.22
CA SER A 76 -36.90 -18.26 11.44
C SER A 76 -35.46 -18.79 11.43
N THR A 77 -34.50 -18.05 11.98
CA THR A 77 -33.08 -18.41 11.99
C THR A 77 -32.65 -19.23 13.21
N VAL A 78 -33.57 -19.54 14.13
CA VAL A 78 -33.34 -20.45 15.27
C VAL A 78 -33.43 -21.91 14.83
N ALA A 79 -32.63 -22.80 15.43
CA ALA A 79 -32.64 -24.23 15.12
C ALA A 79 -34.00 -24.88 15.50
N GLN A 80 -34.65 -25.51 14.52
CA GLN A 80 -35.92 -26.22 14.65
C GLN A 80 -35.67 -27.74 14.69
N PRO A 81 -36.51 -28.55 15.37
CA PRO A 81 -36.48 -30.01 15.20
C PRO A 81 -36.92 -30.40 13.78
N PHE A 82 -36.48 -31.57 13.28
CA PHE A 82 -36.97 -32.09 11.99
C PHE A 82 -38.51 -32.27 11.97
N SER A 83 -39.12 -32.02 10.81
CA SER A 83 -40.57 -32.18 10.58
C SER A 83 -41.05 -33.64 10.73
N LYS A 84 -40.18 -34.59 10.41
CA LYS A 84 -40.35 -36.03 10.68
C LYS A 84 -39.11 -36.56 11.40
N LYS A 85 -39.29 -37.60 12.22
CA LYS A 85 -38.16 -38.29 12.85
C LYS A 85 -37.32 -39.01 11.77
N PRO A 86 -35.98 -39.05 11.90
CA PRO A 86 -35.13 -39.84 11.02
C PRO A 86 -35.57 -41.30 10.94
N VAL A 87 -35.41 -41.89 9.75
CA VAL A 87 -35.67 -43.32 9.51
C VAL A 87 -34.32 -44.04 9.47
N VAL A 88 -34.10 -44.96 10.42
CA VAL A 88 -32.88 -45.77 10.50
C VAL A 88 -33.11 -47.10 9.78
N THR A 89 -32.39 -47.34 8.69
CA THR A 89 -32.28 -48.67 8.08
C THR A 89 -30.96 -49.33 8.46
N HIS A 90 -30.91 -50.66 8.48
CA HIS A 90 -29.70 -51.43 8.76
C HIS A 90 -29.29 -52.20 7.51
N PHE A 91 -27.99 -52.30 7.26
CA PHE A 91 -27.42 -52.99 6.12
C PHE A 91 -26.17 -53.77 6.52
N ASN A 92 -25.78 -54.75 5.71
CA ASN A 92 -24.55 -55.51 5.91
C ASN A 92 -23.54 -55.21 4.81
N TRP A 93 -22.41 -54.60 5.21
CA TRP A 93 -21.31 -54.21 4.34
C TRP A 93 -20.67 -55.38 3.57
N ASP A 94 -20.66 -56.59 4.16
CA ASP A 94 -20.03 -57.76 3.56
C ASP A 94 -20.94 -58.56 2.63
N SER A 95 -22.24 -58.28 2.64
CA SER A 95 -23.20 -58.83 1.67
C SER A 95 -23.46 -57.92 0.47
N LEU A 96 -22.73 -56.80 0.33
CA LEU A 96 -22.91 -55.91 -0.82
C LEU A 96 -22.52 -56.62 -2.13
N PRO A 97 -23.28 -56.44 -3.23
CA PRO A 97 -22.90 -56.96 -4.55
C PRO A 97 -21.50 -56.49 -4.94
N ARG A 98 -20.60 -57.43 -5.27
CA ARG A 98 -19.19 -57.18 -5.60
C ARG A 98 -18.83 -57.73 -6.98
N ALA A 99 -18.02 -56.98 -7.73
CA ALA A 99 -17.40 -57.41 -8.98
C ALA A 99 -15.89 -57.19 -8.95
N ALA A 100 -15.14 -57.88 -9.82
CA ALA A 100 -13.70 -57.72 -9.93
C ALA A 100 -13.34 -56.41 -10.64
N PHE A 101 -12.50 -55.59 -10.01
CA PHE A 101 -11.95 -54.35 -10.56
C PHE A 101 -10.43 -54.47 -10.68
N ASN A 102 -9.90 -54.46 -11.90
CA ASN A 102 -8.45 -54.50 -12.13
C ASN A 102 -7.99 -53.23 -12.87
N TYR A 103 -7.35 -52.34 -12.12
CA TYR A 103 -6.80 -51.08 -12.63
C TYR A 103 -5.80 -51.29 -13.79
N ASN A 104 -4.96 -52.33 -13.74
CA ASN A 104 -3.92 -52.54 -14.73
C ASN A 104 -4.48 -52.91 -16.10
N THR A 105 -5.60 -53.65 -16.14
CA THR A 105 -6.27 -54.04 -17.40
C THR A 105 -7.15 -52.94 -18.02
N LEU A 106 -7.38 -51.81 -17.34
CA LEU A 106 -8.16 -50.70 -17.90
C LEU A 106 -7.51 -50.14 -19.19
N PRO A 107 -8.28 -49.89 -20.28
CA PRO A 107 -7.75 -49.32 -21.52
C PRO A 107 -7.04 -47.99 -21.27
N SER A 108 -5.76 -47.90 -21.63
CA SER A 108 -4.91 -46.72 -21.39
C SER A 108 -4.40 -46.08 -22.68
N LYS A 109 -4.33 -44.75 -22.71
CA LYS A 109 -3.59 -43.98 -23.73
C LYS A 109 -2.57 -43.05 -23.05
N PRO A 110 -1.41 -42.78 -23.69
CA PRO A 110 -0.47 -41.77 -23.21
C PRO A 110 -1.07 -40.37 -23.37
N PHE A 111 -0.63 -39.43 -22.54
CA PHE A 111 -0.99 -38.01 -22.64
C PHE A 111 0.22 -37.09 -22.47
N HIS A 112 0.07 -35.83 -22.85
CA HIS A 112 1.06 -34.77 -22.67
C HIS A 112 0.37 -33.45 -22.32
N PHE A 113 1.00 -32.63 -21.48
CA PHE A 113 0.51 -31.29 -21.19
C PHE A 113 0.92 -30.29 -22.28
N LYS A 114 -0.02 -29.44 -22.71
CA LYS A 114 0.34 -28.12 -23.27
C LYS A 114 0.84 -27.28 -22.08
N THR A 115 1.94 -26.55 -22.22
CA THR A 115 2.48 -25.74 -21.11
C THR A 115 2.47 -24.25 -21.47
N TYR A 116 2.20 -23.40 -20.50
CA TYR A 116 2.09 -21.95 -20.63
C TYR A 116 2.83 -21.24 -19.50
N ALA A 117 3.51 -20.15 -19.82
CA ALA A 117 4.03 -19.22 -18.81
C ALA A 117 2.92 -18.24 -18.38
N VAL A 118 2.85 -17.95 -17.08
CA VAL A 118 1.86 -17.05 -16.48
C VAL A 118 2.59 -15.93 -15.73
N THR A 119 2.05 -14.72 -15.75
CA THR A 119 2.45 -13.64 -14.83
C THR A 119 1.23 -13.19 -14.04
N PRO A 120 1.19 -13.39 -12.71
CA PRO A 120 0.04 -12.97 -11.92
C PRO A 120 -0.07 -11.44 -11.83
N GLU A 121 -1.29 -10.93 -11.95
CA GLU A 121 -1.64 -9.52 -11.72
C GLU A 121 -2.10 -9.37 -10.26
N ILE A 122 -1.45 -8.49 -9.47
CA ILE A 122 -1.83 -8.22 -8.09
C ILE A 122 -2.78 -7.01 -8.08
N ILE A 123 -3.95 -7.18 -7.45
CA ILE A 123 -5.01 -6.17 -7.42
C ILE A 123 -5.44 -6.01 -5.97
N LYS A 124 -5.41 -4.78 -5.44
CA LYS A 124 -5.89 -4.53 -4.08
C LYS A 124 -7.42 -4.71 -4.03
N ALA A 125 -7.91 -5.53 -3.11
CA ALA A 125 -9.34 -5.68 -2.87
C ALA A 125 -9.88 -4.46 -2.11
N GLY A 126 -11.19 -4.21 -2.21
CA GLY A 126 -11.84 -3.26 -1.31
C GLY A 126 -11.99 -3.85 0.10
N PRO A 127 -12.18 -3.02 1.13
CA PRO A 127 -12.43 -3.49 2.49
C PRO A 127 -13.70 -4.36 2.56
N LEU A 128 -13.76 -5.24 3.56
CA LEU A 128 -14.98 -5.93 3.94
C LEU A 128 -15.99 -4.91 4.47
N VAL A 129 -17.20 -4.92 3.93
CA VAL A 129 -18.28 -4.04 4.39
C VAL A 129 -19.46 -4.88 4.87
N PHE A 130 -19.88 -4.60 6.11
CA PHE A 130 -21.10 -5.14 6.68
C PHE A 130 -22.33 -4.68 5.88
N LYS A 131 -23.12 -5.65 5.41
CA LYS A 131 -24.30 -5.42 4.56
C LYS A 131 -25.53 -6.03 5.23
N GLN A 132 -26.36 -5.17 5.82
CA GLN A 132 -27.57 -5.57 6.53
C GLN A 132 -28.70 -5.88 5.54
N MET A 133 -28.85 -7.15 5.17
CA MET A 133 -29.87 -7.60 4.22
C MET A 133 -30.89 -8.60 4.81
N THR A 134 -30.57 -9.29 5.91
CA THR A 134 -31.51 -10.16 6.66
C THR A 134 -31.28 -10.05 8.18
N ASN A 135 -31.94 -10.92 8.95
CA ASN A 135 -31.66 -11.17 10.36
C ASN A 135 -30.23 -11.68 10.65
N GLN A 136 -29.43 -11.98 9.63
CA GLN A 136 -28.07 -12.52 9.73
C GLN A 136 -27.03 -11.53 9.15
N PRO A 137 -25.80 -11.48 9.72
CA PRO A 137 -24.77 -10.56 9.31
C PRO A 137 -24.01 -11.08 8.07
N PHE A 138 -23.92 -10.28 7.00
CA PHE A 138 -23.10 -10.58 5.83
C PHE A 138 -21.99 -9.55 5.66
N PHE A 139 -20.80 -10.02 5.30
CA PHE A 139 -19.66 -9.18 4.93
C PHE A 139 -19.35 -9.35 3.45
N GLU A 140 -19.41 -8.28 2.69
CA GLU A 140 -19.10 -8.27 1.26
C GLU A 140 -17.70 -7.70 1.04
N ILE A 141 -16.88 -8.34 0.19
CA ILE A 141 -15.62 -7.75 -0.29
C ILE A 141 -15.96 -6.67 -1.32
N THR A 142 -15.79 -5.40 -0.95
CA THR A 142 -16.12 -4.29 -1.86
C THR A 142 -15.20 -4.27 -3.09
N ASN A 143 -15.73 -3.74 -4.20
CA ASN A 143 -15.11 -3.75 -5.53
C ASN A 143 -14.83 -5.16 -6.13
N ALA A 144 -15.23 -6.25 -5.47
CA ALA A 144 -15.13 -7.60 -6.03
C ALA A 144 -15.89 -7.73 -7.37
N GLU A 145 -17.07 -7.11 -7.50
CA GLU A 145 -17.87 -7.12 -8.74
C GLU A 145 -17.10 -6.63 -9.98
N ASP A 146 -16.29 -5.58 -9.84
CA ASP A 146 -15.53 -4.99 -10.95
C ASP A 146 -14.27 -5.82 -11.29
N ILE A 147 -13.66 -6.45 -10.29
CA ILE A 147 -12.39 -7.18 -10.43
C ILE A 147 -12.62 -8.63 -10.86
N ILE A 148 -13.52 -9.32 -10.15
CA ILE A 148 -13.90 -10.74 -10.32
C ILE A 148 -15.01 -10.89 -11.37
N GLY A 149 -15.81 -9.85 -11.57
CA GLY A 149 -16.85 -9.77 -12.60
C GLY A 149 -18.25 -10.08 -12.07
N LYS A 150 -19.25 -9.32 -12.56
CA LYS A 150 -20.69 -9.52 -12.30
C LYS A 150 -21.28 -10.88 -12.70
N GLN A 151 -20.51 -11.77 -13.33
CA GLN A 151 -20.95 -13.11 -13.69
C GLN A 151 -20.27 -14.14 -12.78
N GLN A 152 -21.11 -14.78 -11.94
CA GLN A 152 -20.85 -15.98 -11.12
C GLN A 152 -19.37 -16.38 -10.92
N VAL A 153 -18.94 -16.31 -9.67
CA VAL A 153 -17.92 -17.23 -9.16
C VAL A 153 -18.50 -18.64 -9.27
N ASP A 154 -17.81 -19.52 -9.99
CA ASP A 154 -18.31 -20.89 -10.24
C ASP A 154 -17.81 -21.88 -9.16
N CYS A 155 -16.65 -21.62 -8.53
CA CYS A 155 -16.06 -22.50 -7.52
C CYS A 155 -15.03 -21.77 -6.64
N THR A 156 -14.89 -22.21 -5.38
CA THR A 156 -13.91 -21.70 -4.40
C THR A 156 -13.17 -22.84 -3.68
N LEU A 157 -11.96 -22.57 -3.19
CA LEU A 157 -11.10 -23.55 -2.51
C LEU A 157 -10.16 -22.83 -1.53
N GLU A 158 -10.04 -23.30 -0.28
CA GLU A 158 -8.94 -22.90 0.60
C GLU A 158 -7.72 -23.82 0.38
N ASP A 159 -6.54 -23.27 0.14
CA ASP A 159 -5.31 -24.06 0.03
C ASP A 159 -4.67 -24.41 1.40
N LYS A 160 -3.66 -25.28 1.41
CA LYS A 160 -2.91 -25.69 2.62
C LYS A 160 -2.22 -24.53 3.34
N ALA A 161 -1.97 -23.41 2.66
CA ALA A 161 -1.34 -22.23 3.26
C ALA A 161 -2.36 -21.25 3.88
N GLY A 162 -3.64 -21.37 3.53
CA GLY A 162 -4.75 -20.60 4.08
C GLY A 162 -5.28 -19.50 3.15
N PHE A 163 -4.97 -19.56 1.86
CA PHE A 163 -5.50 -18.60 0.87
C PHE A 163 -6.75 -19.13 0.18
N ILE A 164 -7.65 -18.22 -0.15
CA ILE A 164 -8.92 -18.53 -0.79
C ILE A 164 -8.76 -18.37 -2.31
N TRP A 165 -8.80 -19.48 -3.02
CA TRP A 165 -8.87 -19.50 -4.47
C TRP A 165 -10.31 -19.27 -4.92
N ILE A 166 -10.48 -18.37 -5.87
CA ILE A 166 -11.77 -17.94 -6.41
C ILE A 166 -11.70 -18.11 -7.92
N ALA A 167 -12.54 -19.00 -8.47
CA ALA A 167 -12.72 -19.15 -9.90
C ALA A 167 -14.01 -18.46 -10.33
N SER A 168 -13.90 -17.50 -11.25
CA SER A 168 -15.05 -16.81 -11.84
C SER A 168 -14.99 -16.82 -13.36
N ARG A 169 -16.07 -16.36 -13.98
CA ARG A 169 -16.11 -16.21 -15.44
C ARG A 169 -15.14 -15.18 -16.03
N ASN A 170 -14.45 -14.38 -15.22
CA ASN A 170 -13.37 -13.50 -15.70
C ASN A 170 -11.96 -14.07 -15.47
N GLY A 171 -11.81 -15.17 -14.69
CA GLY A 171 -10.50 -15.72 -14.41
C GLY A 171 -10.37 -16.59 -13.17
N LEU A 172 -9.12 -16.97 -12.91
CA LEU A 172 -8.70 -17.62 -11.67
C LEU A 172 -7.94 -16.61 -10.80
N PHE A 173 -8.39 -16.47 -9.55
CA PHE A 173 -7.85 -15.55 -8.56
C PHE A 173 -7.44 -16.30 -7.30
N ARG A 174 -6.47 -15.77 -6.56
CA ARG A 174 -6.17 -16.13 -5.17
C ARG A 174 -6.34 -14.87 -4.31
N TYR A 175 -7.26 -14.91 -3.36
CA TYR A 175 -7.44 -13.88 -2.34
C TYR A 175 -6.56 -14.18 -1.13
N ASP A 176 -5.89 -13.16 -0.60
CA ASP A 176 -4.95 -13.32 0.51
C ASP A 176 -5.27 -12.57 1.81
N GLY A 177 -6.47 -12.00 1.91
CA GLY A 177 -6.91 -11.18 3.03
C GLY A 177 -6.93 -9.68 2.69
N GLU A 178 -6.14 -9.24 1.70
CA GLU A 178 -6.13 -7.85 1.24
C GLU A 178 -6.04 -7.70 -0.29
N ASN A 179 -5.46 -8.67 -0.99
CA ASN A 179 -5.21 -8.60 -2.43
C ASN A 179 -5.81 -9.80 -3.16
N LEU A 180 -6.32 -9.54 -4.36
CA LEU A 180 -6.70 -10.52 -5.36
C LEU A 180 -5.55 -10.67 -6.37
N VAL A 181 -4.88 -11.82 -6.32
CA VAL A 181 -3.83 -12.21 -7.25
C VAL A 181 -4.48 -12.97 -8.42
N ARG A 182 -4.65 -12.31 -9.57
CA ARG A 182 -5.24 -12.91 -10.78
C ARG A 182 -4.17 -13.70 -11.55
N TYR A 183 -4.34 -15.02 -11.64
CA TYR A 183 -3.42 -15.91 -12.37
C TYR A 183 -3.83 -16.15 -13.83
N LEU A 184 -5.13 -16.09 -14.15
CA LEU A 184 -5.60 -16.36 -15.51
C LEU A 184 -6.70 -15.37 -15.89
N LYS A 185 -6.50 -14.62 -16.97
CA LYS A 185 -7.47 -13.65 -17.50
C LYS A 185 -8.15 -14.23 -18.74
N ALA A 186 -9.23 -14.98 -18.53
CA ALA A 186 -9.94 -15.67 -19.60
C ALA A 186 -11.42 -15.82 -19.26
N ARG A 187 -12.28 -15.86 -20.29
CA ARG A 187 -13.71 -16.18 -20.09
C ARG A 187 -13.88 -17.69 -19.94
N LEU A 188 -13.89 -18.13 -18.68
CA LEU A 188 -13.95 -19.53 -18.30
C LEU A 188 -15.32 -19.89 -17.71
N GLN A 189 -15.63 -21.18 -17.72
CA GLN A 189 -16.54 -21.82 -16.77
C GLN A 189 -15.73 -22.89 -16.04
N ILE A 190 -15.78 -22.92 -14.70
CA ILE A 190 -14.94 -23.79 -13.87
C ILE A 190 -15.82 -24.58 -12.89
N ASN A 191 -15.89 -25.91 -13.01
CA ASN A 191 -16.82 -26.71 -12.20
C ASN A 191 -16.22 -27.18 -10.86
N SER A 192 -14.90 -27.32 -10.76
CA SER A 192 -14.23 -27.86 -9.56
C SER A 192 -12.77 -27.40 -9.47
N LEU A 193 -12.31 -27.13 -8.24
CA LEU A 193 -10.92 -26.90 -7.88
C LEU A 193 -10.47 -27.90 -6.80
N ARG A 194 -9.23 -28.37 -6.91
CA ARG A 194 -8.53 -29.15 -5.87
C ARG A 194 -7.07 -28.76 -5.78
N GLU A 195 -6.48 -28.85 -4.61
CA GLU A 195 -5.04 -28.79 -4.40
C GLU A 195 -4.45 -30.21 -4.36
N ASP A 196 -3.29 -30.44 -4.98
CA ASP A 196 -2.58 -31.73 -4.88
C ASP A 196 -1.58 -31.79 -3.71
N ASP A 197 -0.92 -32.93 -3.51
CA ASP A 197 0.07 -33.13 -2.46
C ASP A 197 1.32 -32.24 -2.58
N LYS A 198 1.54 -31.60 -3.74
CA LYS A 198 2.65 -30.70 -4.03
C LYS A 198 2.24 -29.22 -3.96
N GLY A 199 1.01 -28.91 -3.55
CA GLY A 199 0.48 -27.55 -3.48
C GLY A 199 0.14 -26.94 -4.84
N GLN A 200 -0.10 -27.76 -5.87
CA GLN A 200 -0.50 -27.28 -7.19
C GLN A 200 -2.02 -27.24 -7.29
N ILE A 201 -2.55 -26.18 -7.89
CA ILE A 201 -4.00 -25.97 -8.01
C ILE A 201 -4.48 -26.56 -9.33
N TRP A 202 -5.30 -27.59 -9.21
CA TRP A 202 -5.97 -28.25 -10.32
C TRP A 202 -7.36 -27.65 -10.52
N VAL A 203 -7.73 -27.41 -11.78
CA VAL A 203 -8.92 -26.64 -12.15
C VAL A 203 -9.59 -27.29 -13.38
N SER A 204 -10.87 -27.65 -13.30
CA SER A 204 -11.63 -28.03 -14.50
C SER A 204 -12.11 -26.79 -15.24
N PHE A 205 -12.17 -26.86 -16.58
CA PHE A 205 -12.45 -25.65 -17.36
C PHE A 205 -13.22 -25.89 -18.66
N PHE A 206 -13.90 -24.84 -19.10
CA PHE A 206 -14.36 -24.59 -20.46
C PHE A 206 -14.05 -23.13 -20.85
N LYS A 207 -13.34 -22.92 -21.96
CA LYS A 207 -13.03 -21.60 -22.52
C LYS A 207 -14.13 -21.21 -23.51
N TYR A 208 -14.96 -20.22 -23.18
CA TYR A 208 -16.03 -19.75 -24.07
C TYR A 208 -15.51 -19.22 -25.42
N SER A 209 -14.28 -18.71 -25.48
CA SER A 209 -13.68 -18.12 -26.68
C SER A 209 -13.18 -19.14 -27.70
N SER A 210 -12.67 -20.29 -27.26
CA SER A 210 -12.10 -21.34 -28.14
C SER A 210 -12.94 -22.61 -28.19
N GLY A 211 -13.89 -22.80 -27.26
CA GLY A 211 -14.61 -24.07 -27.06
C GLY A 211 -13.75 -25.19 -26.48
N GLU A 212 -12.47 -24.91 -26.14
CA GLU A 212 -11.59 -25.85 -25.46
C GLU A 212 -12.08 -26.13 -24.04
N ARG A 213 -11.85 -27.35 -23.57
CA ARG A 213 -12.21 -27.81 -22.24
C ARG A 213 -11.25 -28.86 -21.74
N GLY A 214 -11.21 -29.05 -20.44
CA GLY A 214 -10.41 -30.10 -19.82
C GLY A 214 -10.00 -29.75 -18.40
N LEU A 215 -8.72 -29.99 -18.09
CA LEU A 215 -8.11 -29.67 -16.81
C LEU A 215 -6.88 -28.78 -17.00
N PHE A 216 -6.70 -27.80 -16.12
CA PHE A 216 -5.42 -27.13 -15.90
C PHE A 216 -4.80 -27.61 -14.58
N VAL A 217 -3.47 -27.55 -14.49
CA VAL A 217 -2.75 -27.48 -13.21
C VAL A 217 -1.86 -26.24 -13.19
N LEU A 218 -1.97 -25.44 -12.14
CA LEU A 218 -1.18 -24.24 -11.90
C LEU A 218 -0.12 -24.51 -10.83
N ASN A 219 1.14 -24.31 -11.19
CA ASN A 219 2.27 -24.32 -10.27
C ASN A 219 2.67 -22.86 -9.95
N THR A 220 2.37 -22.42 -8.73
CA THR A 220 2.58 -21.05 -8.22
C THR A 220 4.05 -20.72 -7.93
N GLU A 221 4.88 -21.72 -7.61
CA GLU A 221 6.34 -21.51 -7.42
C GLU A 221 7.06 -21.14 -8.73
N LYS A 222 6.56 -21.68 -9.85
CA LYS A 222 7.15 -21.51 -11.19
C LYS A 222 6.39 -20.51 -12.05
N ASN A 223 5.18 -20.12 -11.64
CA ASN A 223 4.19 -19.42 -12.45
C ASN A 223 3.97 -20.09 -13.82
N VAL A 224 3.81 -21.42 -13.79
CA VAL A 224 3.58 -22.25 -14.99
C VAL A 224 2.22 -22.91 -14.88
N LEU A 225 1.44 -22.81 -15.96
CA LEU A 225 0.16 -23.51 -16.12
C LEU A 225 0.32 -24.62 -17.15
N GLN A 226 -0.16 -25.81 -16.81
CA GLN A 226 -0.16 -26.98 -17.70
C GLN A 226 -1.60 -27.42 -18.00
N GLU A 227 -1.95 -27.50 -19.27
CA GLU A 227 -3.29 -27.85 -19.75
C GLU A 227 -3.33 -29.26 -20.30
N LEU A 228 -4.35 -30.01 -19.88
CA LEU A 228 -4.74 -31.29 -20.44
C LEU A 228 -6.08 -31.15 -21.18
N ASP A 229 -5.99 -31.22 -22.51
CA ASP A 229 -7.12 -31.10 -23.44
C ASP A 229 -8.07 -32.29 -23.34
N ALA A 230 -9.38 -32.03 -23.32
CA ALA A 230 -10.44 -33.03 -23.33
C ALA A 230 -10.32 -34.07 -24.47
N LYS A 231 -9.74 -33.72 -25.63
CA LYS A 231 -9.44 -34.70 -26.69
C LYS A 231 -8.50 -35.81 -26.21
N GLN A 232 -7.47 -35.48 -25.43
CA GLN A 232 -6.55 -36.46 -24.85
C GLN A 232 -7.24 -37.30 -23.77
N MET A 233 -8.10 -36.67 -22.97
CA MET A 233 -8.94 -37.35 -21.98
C MET A 233 -10.06 -38.20 -22.60
N GLN A 234 -10.25 -38.15 -23.93
CA GLN A 234 -11.34 -38.81 -24.65
C GLN A 234 -12.71 -38.36 -24.12
N MET A 235 -12.89 -37.04 -24.02
CA MET A 235 -14.08 -36.35 -23.53
C MET A 235 -14.63 -35.44 -24.63
N GLU A 236 -15.52 -35.97 -25.46
CA GLU A 236 -16.28 -35.16 -26.40
C GLU A 236 -17.62 -34.75 -25.77
N GLY A 237 -18.00 -33.48 -25.90
CA GLY A 237 -19.31 -32.98 -25.50
C GLY A 237 -19.38 -32.23 -24.15
N SER A 238 -18.61 -32.60 -23.12
CA SER A 238 -18.77 -31.99 -21.78
C SER A 238 -17.47 -31.65 -21.04
N ILE A 239 -17.62 -30.80 -20.01
CA ILE A 239 -16.63 -30.34 -19.04
C ILE A 239 -16.53 -31.39 -17.92
N PRO A 240 -15.35 -31.69 -17.33
CA PRO A 240 -15.30 -32.46 -16.09
C PRO A 240 -16.15 -31.80 -15.00
N TRP A 241 -17.12 -32.52 -14.43
CA TRP A 241 -17.98 -31.97 -13.36
C TRP A 241 -17.24 -31.93 -12.02
N ASP A 242 -16.60 -33.05 -11.66
CA ASP A 242 -15.84 -33.19 -10.41
C ASP A 242 -14.58 -34.06 -10.63
N PHE A 243 -13.59 -33.88 -9.77
CA PHE A 243 -12.38 -34.69 -9.73
C PHE A 243 -11.77 -34.73 -8.33
N ALA A 244 -11.06 -35.83 -8.02
CA ALA A 244 -10.35 -36.01 -6.75
C ALA A 244 -9.08 -36.84 -6.93
N PHE A 245 -8.13 -36.63 -6.02
CA PHE A 245 -6.94 -37.46 -5.91
C PHE A 245 -7.21 -38.68 -5.03
N ASP A 246 -6.70 -39.85 -5.44
CA ASP A 246 -6.51 -40.96 -4.51
C ASP A 246 -5.21 -40.80 -3.72
N SER A 247 -5.13 -41.42 -2.53
CA SER A 247 -3.93 -41.46 -1.68
C SER A 247 -2.73 -42.23 -2.26
N TYR A 248 -2.73 -42.51 -3.56
CA TYR A 248 -1.59 -42.97 -4.35
C TYR A 248 -1.21 -41.97 -5.46
N GLY A 249 -1.74 -40.74 -5.42
CA GLY A 249 -1.42 -39.66 -6.36
C GLY A 249 -2.05 -39.78 -7.75
N LYS A 250 -3.05 -40.64 -7.95
CA LYS A 250 -3.80 -40.70 -9.21
C LYS A 250 -5.01 -39.79 -9.15
N LEU A 251 -5.28 -39.11 -10.26
CA LEU A 251 -6.39 -38.18 -10.40
C LEU A 251 -7.58 -38.89 -11.06
N TRP A 252 -8.69 -38.99 -10.34
CA TRP A 252 -9.95 -39.54 -10.81
C TRP A 252 -10.84 -38.39 -11.29
N VAL A 253 -11.29 -38.47 -12.54
CA VAL A 253 -12.02 -37.40 -13.24
C VAL A 253 -13.35 -37.94 -13.73
N GLU A 254 -14.44 -37.26 -13.37
CA GLU A 254 -15.77 -37.53 -13.89
C GLU A 254 -15.87 -37.11 -15.37
N THR A 255 -16.61 -37.91 -16.15
CA THR A 255 -17.06 -37.51 -17.49
C THR A 255 -18.43 -38.14 -17.76
N HIS A 256 -19.23 -37.48 -18.59
CA HIS A 256 -20.52 -37.98 -19.10
C HIS A 256 -20.42 -39.31 -19.92
N SER A 257 -19.22 -39.86 -20.07
CA SER A 257 -18.89 -41.08 -20.83
C SER A 257 -18.04 -42.05 -19.99
N GLY A 258 -18.40 -42.20 -18.72
CA GLY A 258 -17.66 -42.92 -17.69
C GLY A 258 -16.46 -42.14 -17.17
N MET A 259 -15.75 -42.70 -16.20
CA MET A 259 -14.63 -42.03 -15.54
C MET A 259 -13.33 -42.08 -16.35
N ARG A 260 -12.40 -41.18 -16.00
CA ARG A 260 -10.99 -41.26 -16.40
C ARG A 260 -10.10 -41.29 -15.17
N ILE A 261 -9.06 -42.12 -15.20
CA ILE A 261 -8.05 -42.21 -14.13
C ILE A 261 -6.70 -41.83 -14.73
N ILE A 262 -6.16 -40.69 -14.29
CA ILE A 262 -4.90 -40.12 -14.80
C ILE A 262 -3.78 -40.53 -13.84
N ASP A 263 -2.80 -41.27 -14.36
CA ASP A 263 -1.57 -41.64 -13.66
C ASP A 263 -0.45 -40.66 -14.09
N LEU A 264 -0.18 -39.70 -13.21
CA LEU A 264 0.84 -38.65 -13.41
C LEU A 264 2.28 -39.17 -13.37
N HIS A 265 2.52 -40.37 -12.85
CA HIS A 265 3.85 -40.99 -12.83
C HIS A 265 4.14 -41.74 -14.13
N LYS A 266 3.12 -42.32 -14.76
CA LYS A 266 3.23 -43.05 -16.03
C LYS A 266 2.86 -42.24 -17.27
N ASN A 267 2.33 -41.02 -17.09
CA ASN A 267 1.76 -40.18 -18.15
C ASN A 267 0.71 -40.92 -19.00
N VAL A 268 -0.17 -41.69 -18.34
CA VAL A 268 -1.29 -42.39 -19.00
C VAL A 268 -2.64 -42.02 -18.42
N ILE A 269 -3.66 -41.97 -19.28
CA ILE A 269 -5.07 -41.85 -18.94
C ILE A 269 -5.72 -43.19 -19.18
N LYS A 270 -6.37 -43.74 -18.16
CA LYS A 270 -7.18 -44.96 -18.23
C LYS A 270 -8.66 -44.62 -18.30
N SER A 271 -9.39 -45.32 -19.17
CA SER A 271 -10.85 -45.22 -19.26
C SER A 271 -11.51 -46.27 -18.37
N PHE A 272 -12.56 -45.88 -17.65
CA PHE A 272 -13.34 -46.76 -16.78
C PHE A 272 -14.83 -46.50 -16.98
N THR A 273 -15.52 -47.42 -17.66
CA THR A 273 -16.94 -47.31 -18.02
C THR A 273 -17.73 -48.53 -17.52
N VAL A 274 -19.04 -48.59 -17.79
CA VAL A 274 -19.87 -49.77 -17.50
C VAL A 274 -19.28 -51.06 -18.08
N LYS A 275 -18.55 -50.99 -19.20
CA LYS A 275 -17.85 -52.13 -19.81
C LYS A 275 -16.70 -52.69 -18.95
N GLN A 276 -16.23 -51.95 -17.96
CA GLN A 276 -15.19 -52.36 -17.00
C GLN A 276 -15.75 -52.57 -15.58
N GLY A 277 -17.05 -52.38 -15.35
CA GLY A 277 -17.72 -52.63 -14.08
C GLY A 277 -18.27 -51.41 -13.34
N LEU A 278 -18.23 -50.19 -13.91
CA LEU A 278 -18.96 -49.05 -13.32
C LEU A 278 -20.49 -49.31 -13.40
N SER A 279 -21.29 -48.90 -12.42
CA SER A 279 -22.75 -49.15 -12.44
C SER A 279 -23.51 -48.26 -13.44
N ALA A 280 -23.00 -47.06 -13.73
CA ALA A 280 -23.48 -46.18 -14.80
C ALA A 280 -22.37 -45.25 -15.29
N ASP A 281 -22.34 -44.95 -16.60
CA ASP A 281 -21.36 -44.04 -17.23
C ASP A 281 -21.55 -42.55 -16.86
N THR A 282 -22.48 -42.24 -15.96
CA THR A 282 -22.76 -40.88 -15.48
C THR A 282 -22.53 -40.84 -13.98
N ALA A 283 -21.28 -40.56 -13.61
CA ALA A 283 -20.91 -40.20 -12.24
C ALA A 283 -21.23 -38.70 -11.99
N ARG A 284 -21.28 -38.27 -10.73
CA ARG A 284 -21.61 -36.87 -10.36
C ARG A 284 -20.67 -36.24 -9.34
N SER A 285 -20.21 -37.00 -8.37
CA SER A 285 -19.27 -36.58 -7.34
C SER A 285 -18.53 -37.79 -6.77
N LEU A 286 -17.39 -37.55 -6.15
CA LEU A 286 -16.42 -38.58 -5.84
C LEU A 286 -15.57 -38.22 -4.61
N LEU A 287 -15.28 -39.23 -3.79
CA LEU A 287 -14.71 -39.05 -2.45
C LEU A 287 -13.83 -40.26 -2.11
N GLN A 288 -12.75 -40.04 -1.34
CA GLN A 288 -11.99 -41.14 -0.73
C GLN A 288 -12.29 -41.24 0.78
N ASP A 289 -12.56 -42.45 1.26
CA ASP A 289 -12.68 -42.73 2.70
C ASP A 289 -11.32 -43.04 3.36
N GLU A 290 -11.31 -43.14 4.69
CA GLU A 290 -10.11 -43.42 5.50
C GLU A 290 -9.45 -44.77 5.20
N GLU A 291 -10.23 -45.74 4.68
CA GLU A 291 -9.73 -47.05 4.27
C GLU A 291 -9.24 -47.08 2.81
N LYS A 292 -9.23 -45.91 2.15
CA LYS A 292 -8.79 -45.70 0.77
C LYS A 292 -9.72 -46.31 -0.28
N ASN A 293 -11.01 -46.51 0.05
CA ASN A 293 -12.02 -46.80 -0.96
C ASN A 293 -12.39 -45.51 -1.69
N MET A 294 -12.51 -45.57 -3.02
CA MET A 294 -13.12 -44.49 -3.81
C MET A 294 -14.63 -44.72 -3.85
N TRP A 295 -15.38 -43.77 -3.32
CA TRP A 295 -16.83 -43.69 -3.41
C TRP A 295 -17.21 -42.76 -4.56
N ILE A 296 -18.15 -43.19 -5.40
CA ILE A 296 -18.57 -42.48 -6.62
C ILE A 296 -20.10 -42.46 -6.65
N THR A 297 -20.71 -41.28 -6.70
CA THR A 297 -22.16 -41.14 -6.93
C THR A 297 -22.48 -41.34 -8.39
N THR A 298 -23.53 -42.13 -8.67
CA THR A 298 -24.02 -42.38 -10.01
C THR A 298 -25.55 -42.28 -10.08
N ASN A 299 -26.08 -42.28 -11.30
CA ASN A 299 -27.51 -42.44 -11.56
C ASN A 299 -28.03 -43.90 -11.38
N ASN A 300 -27.23 -44.81 -10.82
CA ASN A 300 -27.57 -46.23 -10.61
C ASN A 300 -26.98 -46.80 -9.29
N GLY A 301 -26.87 -45.96 -8.27
CA GLY A 301 -26.35 -46.25 -6.93
C GLY A 301 -25.02 -45.57 -6.62
N LEU A 302 -24.43 -45.96 -5.50
CA LEU A 302 -23.05 -45.63 -5.14
C LEU A 302 -22.11 -46.78 -5.54
N ASP A 303 -21.03 -46.43 -6.23
CA ASP A 303 -19.95 -47.33 -6.58
C ASP A 303 -18.79 -47.17 -5.59
N ILE A 304 -18.32 -48.28 -5.03
CA ILE A 304 -17.31 -48.30 -3.95
C ILE A 304 -16.14 -49.16 -4.40
N ILE A 305 -15.04 -48.52 -4.81
CA ILE A 305 -13.86 -49.19 -5.38
C ILE A 305 -12.78 -49.35 -4.32
N ASN A 306 -12.44 -50.60 -3.99
CA ASN A 306 -11.28 -50.93 -3.18
C ASN A 306 -10.10 -51.35 -4.08
N ALA A 307 -9.17 -50.42 -4.30
CA ALA A 307 -8.00 -50.63 -5.15
C ALA A 307 -7.00 -51.68 -4.60
N LYS A 308 -7.04 -51.99 -3.28
CA LYS A 308 -6.17 -52.99 -2.65
C LYS A 308 -6.72 -54.42 -2.81
N GLN A 309 -8.04 -54.56 -2.74
CA GLN A 309 -8.76 -55.84 -2.91
C GLN A 309 -9.05 -56.16 -4.37
N ASN A 310 -8.88 -55.20 -5.30
CA ASN A 310 -9.26 -55.32 -6.72
C ASN A 310 -10.76 -55.64 -6.88
N THR A 311 -11.59 -54.94 -6.12
CA THR A 311 -13.06 -55.11 -6.11
C THR A 311 -13.77 -53.77 -6.22
N ILE A 312 -14.88 -53.77 -6.94
CA ILE A 312 -15.92 -52.74 -6.87
C ILE A 312 -17.14 -53.33 -6.17
N SER A 313 -17.73 -52.58 -5.23
CA SER A 313 -19.01 -52.93 -4.58
C SER A 313 -20.06 -51.90 -4.99
N TYR A 314 -21.32 -52.33 -5.05
CA TYR A 314 -22.44 -51.46 -5.42
C TYR A 314 -23.37 -51.30 -4.21
N PHE A 315 -23.81 -50.07 -3.95
CA PHE A 315 -24.78 -49.77 -2.90
C PHE A 315 -26.02 -49.09 -3.50
N LYS A 316 -27.16 -49.76 -3.34
CA LYS A 316 -28.41 -49.47 -4.06
C LYS A 316 -29.62 -49.46 -3.13
N LYS A 317 -30.79 -49.16 -3.67
CA LYS A 317 -32.07 -49.18 -2.97
C LYS A 317 -32.38 -50.55 -2.34
N GLU A 318 -32.03 -51.63 -3.04
CA GLU A 318 -32.12 -53.01 -2.52
C GLU A 318 -31.21 -53.28 -1.30
N ASN A 319 -30.23 -52.43 -1.03
CA ASN A 319 -29.32 -52.53 0.12
C ASN A 319 -29.62 -51.50 1.22
N GLY A 320 -30.70 -50.72 1.10
CA GLY A 320 -31.20 -49.82 2.14
C GLY A 320 -31.22 -48.32 1.78
N LEU A 321 -30.66 -47.91 0.64
CA LEU A 321 -30.76 -46.51 0.18
C LEU A 321 -32.22 -46.14 -0.17
N PRO A 322 -32.65 -44.86 -0.03
CA PRO A 322 -33.98 -44.44 -0.48
C PRO A 322 -34.18 -44.49 -2.01
N SER A 323 -33.09 -44.25 -2.75
CA SER A 323 -33.03 -43.98 -4.19
C SER A 323 -31.78 -44.61 -4.81
N ASP A 324 -31.88 -45.04 -6.07
CA ASP A 324 -30.72 -45.43 -6.90
C ASP A 324 -30.09 -44.23 -7.64
N THR A 325 -30.65 -43.03 -7.52
CA THR A 325 -30.06 -41.80 -8.06
C THR A 325 -29.53 -40.94 -6.93
N THR A 326 -28.22 -40.70 -6.95
CA THR A 326 -27.42 -39.93 -5.98
C THR A 326 -26.54 -38.94 -6.74
N TRP A 327 -26.30 -37.73 -6.21
CA TRP A 327 -25.56 -36.68 -6.92
C TRP A 327 -24.32 -36.19 -6.17
N ARG A 328 -24.47 -35.78 -4.92
CA ARG A 328 -23.41 -35.27 -4.04
C ARG A 328 -23.06 -36.26 -2.95
N ILE A 329 -21.79 -36.25 -2.56
CA ILE A 329 -21.25 -37.08 -1.50
C ILE A 329 -20.28 -36.25 -0.65
N ALA A 330 -20.37 -36.42 0.67
CA ALA A 330 -19.49 -35.77 1.65
C ALA A 330 -19.16 -36.73 2.80
N LYS A 331 -18.26 -36.31 3.69
CA LYS A 331 -17.83 -37.05 4.88
C LYS A 331 -17.85 -36.12 6.09
N ASP A 332 -18.35 -36.61 7.22
CA ASP A 332 -18.30 -35.87 8.49
C ASP A 332 -17.07 -36.23 9.35
N GLU A 333 -16.85 -35.49 10.43
CA GLU A 333 -15.79 -35.80 11.41
C GLU A 333 -15.91 -37.22 12.02
N GLU A 334 -17.13 -37.74 12.11
CA GLU A 334 -17.42 -39.09 12.61
C GLU A 334 -17.16 -40.19 11.54
N LYS A 335 -16.61 -39.79 10.37
CA LYS A 335 -16.23 -40.63 9.23
C LYS A 335 -17.41 -41.32 8.54
N ARG A 336 -18.64 -40.85 8.78
CA ARG A 336 -19.84 -41.30 8.08
C ARG A 336 -19.91 -40.65 6.71
N ILE A 337 -20.52 -41.35 5.77
CA ILE A 337 -20.67 -40.89 4.39
C ILE A 337 -22.06 -40.28 4.25
N TRP A 338 -22.10 -38.99 3.87
CA TRP A 338 -23.31 -38.26 3.56
C TRP A 338 -23.56 -38.31 2.06
N VAL A 339 -24.79 -38.61 1.66
CA VAL A 339 -25.21 -38.70 0.27
C VAL A 339 -26.62 -38.13 0.12
N ASP A 340 -26.85 -37.34 -0.91
CA ASP A 340 -28.19 -36.88 -1.27
C ASP A 340 -28.95 -37.94 -2.07
N ASP A 341 -30.27 -37.92 -1.97
CA ASP A 341 -31.14 -38.62 -2.91
C ASP A 341 -31.87 -37.64 -3.83
N ALA A 342 -32.08 -38.06 -5.07
CA ALA A 342 -32.77 -37.28 -6.10
C ALA A 342 -34.26 -36.99 -5.81
N HIS A 343 -34.79 -37.36 -4.64
CA HIS A 343 -36.16 -37.06 -4.21
C HIS A 343 -36.21 -35.95 -3.15
N GLY A 344 -35.06 -35.35 -2.80
CA GLY A 344 -34.98 -34.31 -1.77
C GLY A 344 -34.91 -34.88 -0.35
N GLY A 345 -34.15 -35.96 -0.16
CA GLY A 345 -33.73 -36.45 1.15
C GLY A 345 -32.20 -36.52 1.28
N LEU A 346 -31.70 -36.67 2.51
CA LEU A 346 -30.29 -36.92 2.81
C LEU A 346 -30.14 -38.25 3.53
N SER A 347 -29.10 -39.01 3.22
CA SER A 347 -28.81 -40.29 3.87
C SER A 347 -27.41 -40.29 4.45
N VAL A 348 -27.31 -40.59 5.75
CA VAL A 348 -26.04 -40.68 6.49
C VAL A 348 -25.69 -42.14 6.69
N ILE A 349 -24.68 -42.63 6.00
CA ILE A 349 -24.22 -44.02 6.04
C ILE A 349 -23.10 -44.15 7.07
N ASP A 350 -23.37 -44.86 8.17
CA ASP A 350 -22.37 -45.31 9.11
C ASP A 350 -21.97 -46.75 8.78
N ARG A 351 -20.77 -46.90 8.22
CA ARG A 351 -20.22 -48.21 7.84
C ARG A 351 -19.85 -49.08 9.05
N HIS A 352 -19.46 -48.48 10.17
CA HIS A 352 -19.04 -49.23 11.36
C HIS A 352 -20.24 -49.72 12.18
N ALA A 353 -21.32 -48.93 12.23
CA ALA A 353 -22.59 -49.33 12.81
C ALA A 353 -23.45 -50.20 11.87
N GLY A 354 -23.20 -50.17 10.56
CA GLY A 354 -24.02 -50.86 9.55
C GLY A 354 -25.40 -50.23 9.40
N THR A 355 -25.50 -48.90 9.55
CA THR A 355 -26.76 -48.15 9.53
C THR A 355 -26.79 -47.06 8.47
N ILE A 356 -28.00 -46.73 8.01
CA ILE A 356 -28.27 -45.58 7.17
C ILE A 356 -29.35 -44.77 7.88
N ASN A 357 -29.02 -43.55 8.28
CA ASN A 357 -29.98 -42.61 8.85
C ASN A 357 -30.50 -41.71 7.72
N HIS A 358 -31.73 -41.95 7.29
CA HIS A 358 -32.41 -41.10 6.31
C HIS A 358 -33.06 -39.90 7.02
N LEU A 359 -32.65 -38.70 6.61
CA LEU A 359 -33.07 -37.42 7.16
C LEU A 359 -34.06 -36.75 6.20
N ASP A 360 -35.29 -36.58 6.66
CA ASP A 360 -36.27 -35.72 5.99
C ASP A 360 -35.99 -34.26 6.38
N TRP A 361 -35.32 -33.54 5.48
CA TRP A 361 -34.90 -32.16 5.68
C TRP A 361 -35.95 -31.14 5.19
N THR A 362 -37.13 -31.60 4.77
CA THR A 362 -38.23 -30.72 4.35
C THR A 362 -38.87 -30.01 5.55
N THR A 363 -38.85 -28.67 5.52
CA THR A 363 -39.34 -27.79 6.61
C THR A 363 -40.82 -27.41 6.48
N THR A 364 -41.54 -27.92 5.48
CA THR A 364 -42.95 -27.60 5.22
C THR A 364 -43.81 -28.86 5.06
N ASN A 365 -45.13 -28.74 5.30
CA ASN A 365 -46.11 -29.83 5.11
C ASN A 365 -46.36 -30.18 3.61
N PHE A 366 -45.48 -29.76 2.71
CA PHE A 366 -45.61 -30.01 1.27
C PHE A 366 -45.05 -31.39 0.92
N LYS A 367 -45.75 -32.14 0.06
CA LYS A 367 -45.18 -33.36 -0.53
C LYS A 367 -44.26 -32.94 -1.67
N PRO A 368 -42.94 -33.16 -1.60
CA PRO A 368 -42.06 -32.85 -2.72
C PRO A 368 -42.45 -33.68 -3.93
N THR A 369 -42.52 -33.03 -5.10
CA THR A 369 -42.44 -33.73 -6.37
C THR A 369 -40.96 -33.97 -6.71
N LEU A 370 -40.70 -34.83 -7.70
CA LEU A 370 -39.37 -35.31 -8.13
C LEU A 370 -38.33 -34.24 -8.55
N GLN A 371 -38.60 -32.95 -8.33
CA GLN A 371 -37.81 -31.81 -8.82
C GLN A 371 -37.82 -30.59 -7.88
N THR A 372 -38.30 -30.69 -6.62
CA THR A 372 -38.45 -29.48 -5.79
C THR A 372 -37.11 -28.94 -5.24
N PHE A 373 -36.13 -29.80 -4.96
CA PHE A 373 -34.86 -29.40 -4.34
C PHE A 373 -33.64 -30.01 -5.04
N TYR A 374 -32.52 -29.28 -5.08
CA TYR A 374 -31.23 -29.77 -5.64
C TYR A 374 -30.06 -29.38 -4.72
N VAL A 375 -29.28 -30.36 -4.27
CA VAL A 375 -28.10 -30.13 -3.41
C VAL A 375 -26.88 -29.76 -4.25
N TYR A 376 -26.34 -28.56 -4.04
CA TYR A 376 -25.16 -28.07 -4.76
C TYR A 376 -23.85 -28.47 -4.10
N ASN A 377 -23.77 -28.39 -2.76
CA ASN A 377 -22.57 -28.69 -1.99
C ASN A 377 -22.94 -29.23 -0.60
N MET A 378 -22.03 -29.98 0.03
CA MET A 378 -22.15 -30.46 1.40
C MET A 378 -20.80 -30.36 2.11
N MET A 379 -20.76 -29.74 3.29
CA MET A 379 -19.53 -29.46 4.05
C MET A 379 -19.74 -29.73 5.54
N ASP A 380 -18.81 -30.41 6.20
CA ASP A 380 -18.83 -30.59 7.65
C ASP A 380 -18.25 -29.36 8.37
N ASP A 381 -18.82 -28.96 9.51
CA ASP A 381 -18.46 -27.73 10.25
C ASP A 381 -17.40 -27.89 11.36
N GLY A 382 -16.92 -29.11 11.60
CA GLY A 382 -16.01 -29.46 12.70
C GLY A 382 -16.64 -29.39 14.10
N ASN A 383 -17.97 -29.23 14.20
CA ASN A 383 -18.74 -29.30 15.44
C ASN A 383 -19.82 -30.41 15.37
N GLY A 384 -19.82 -31.21 14.31
CA GLY A 384 -20.86 -32.22 14.03
C GLY A 384 -22.15 -31.66 13.44
N ASN A 385 -22.10 -30.52 12.76
CA ASN A 385 -23.15 -30.08 11.83
C ASN A 385 -22.71 -30.31 10.38
N MET A 386 -23.66 -30.68 9.52
CA MET A 386 -23.48 -30.67 8.06
C MET A 386 -24.12 -29.41 7.47
N LEU A 387 -23.34 -28.62 6.76
CA LEU A 387 -23.80 -27.52 5.90
C LEU A 387 -24.21 -28.11 4.55
N VAL A 388 -25.38 -27.71 4.06
CA VAL A 388 -25.97 -28.20 2.81
C VAL A 388 -26.46 -26.99 2.02
N ASP A 389 -25.79 -26.72 0.90
CA ASP A 389 -26.27 -25.73 -0.07
C ASP A 389 -27.33 -26.38 -0.94
N TYR A 390 -28.46 -25.71 -1.11
CA TYR A 390 -29.52 -26.21 -1.97
C TYR A 390 -30.24 -25.11 -2.72
N LEU A 391 -30.76 -25.47 -3.90
CA LEU A 391 -31.75 -24.70 -4.63
C LEU A 391 -33.13 -25.27 -4.33
N ASP A 392 -34.05 -24.41 -3.89
CA ASP A 392 -35.50 -24.67 -3.89
C ASP A 392 -36.10 -24.13 -5.21
N TYR A 393 -36.60 -25.02 -6.07
CA TYR A 393 -37.21 -24.64 -7.34
C TYR A 393 -38.58 -23.96 -7.20
N SER A 394 -39.23 -24.07 -6.03
CA SER A 394 -40.54 -23.47 -5.74
C SER A 394 -40.44 -21.98 -5.39
N THR A 395 -39.39 -21.60 -4.63
CA THR A 395 -39.05 -20.21 -4.31
C THR A 395 -38.06 -19.60 -5.30
N ARG A 396 -37.30 -20.43 -6.02
CA ARG A 396 -36.11 -20.07 -6.83
C ARG A 396 -34.96 -19.48 -6.02
N THR A 397 -34.92 -19.74 -4.71
CA THR A 397 -33.81 -19.32 -3.83
C THR A 397 -32.77 -20.42 -3.72
N HIS A 398 -31.49 -20.04 -3.74
CA HIS A 398 -30.42 -20.87 -3.21
C HIS A 398 -30.21 -20.49 -1.75
N ASP A 399 -30.36 -21.46 -0.86
CA ASP A 399 -30.30 -21.29 0.58
C ASP A 399 -29.33 -22.29 1.21
N LEU A 400 -28.87 -21.96 2.42
CA LEU A 400 -27.91 -22.76 3.18
C LEU A 400 -28.63 -23.39 4.37
N LYS A 401 -28.57 -24.72 4.48
CA LYS A 401 -29.11 -25.44 5.62
C LYS A 401 -27.99 -25.99 6.50
N ILE A 402 -28.10 -25.77 7.80
CA ILE A 402 -27.25 -26.37 8.82
C ILE A 402 -28.05 -27.52 9.45
N ILE A 403 -27.48 -28.71 9.49
CA ILE A 403 -28.13 -29.93 9.95
C ILE A 403 -27.31 -30.58 11.06
N ASN A 404 -27.89 -30.71 12.26
CA ASN A 404 -27.27 -31.41 13.37
C ASN A 404 -27.91 -32.81 13.54
N PRO A 405 -27.24 -33.89 13.11
CA PRO A 405 -27.76 -35.26 13.23
C PRO A 405 -27.84 -35.77 14.68
N LYS A 406 -27.05 -35.21 15.61
CA LYS A 406 -27.04 -35.64 17.03
C LYS A 406 -28.27 -35.12 17.79
N ASN A 407 -28.60 -33.86 17.56
CA ASN A 407 -29.72 -33.16 18.20
C ASN A 407 -31.03 -33.31 17.44
N ASN A 408 -31.01 -33.85 16.21
CA ASN A 408 -32.15 -33.91 15.30
C ASN A 408 -32.76 -32.54 14.99
N THR A 409 -31.90 -31.54 14.86
CA THR A 409 -32.26 -30.15 14.57
C THR A 409 -31.70 -29.68 13.24
N THR A 410 -32.40 -28.75 12.62
CA THR A 410 -31.98 -28.05 11.42
C THR A 410 -32.21 -26.54 11.55
N ARG A 411 -31.30 -25.75 10.99
CA ARG A 411 -31.38 -24.30 10.90
C ARG A 411 -31.27 -23.91 9.43
N GLU A 412 -32.09 -22.96 9.00
CA GLU A 412 -32.15 -22.51 7.61
C GLU A 412 -31.67 -21.06 7.55
N ILE A 413 -30.68 -20.79 6.71
CA ILE A 413 -30.13 -19.45 6.45
C ILE A 413 -30.60 -19.08 5.04
N ARG A 414 -31.54 -18.13 4.98
CA ARG A 414 -32.14 -17.67 3.73
C ARG A 414 -31.48 -16.41 3.21
N PHE A 415 -31.32 -16.34 1.88
CA PHE A 415 -30.70 -15.20 1.21
C PHE A 415 -31.76 -14.29 0.57
N PRO A 416 -31.62 -12.95 0.65
CA PRO A 416 -32.66 -12.02 0.24
C PRO A 416 -32.46 -11.52 -1.19
N SER A 417 -32.75 -12.33 -2.21
CA SER A 417 -32.93 -11.77 -3.57
C SER A 417 -33.81 -12.62 -4.48
N GLU A 418 -34.45 -11.95 -5.44
CA GLU A 418 -35.17 -12.57 -6.57
C GLU A 418 -34.22 -13.19 -7.62
N GLU A 419 -32.89 -13.10 -7.39
CA GLU A 419 -31.83 -13.55 -8.29
C GLU A 419 -30.86 -14.56 -7.62
N GLY A 420 -31.21 -15.09 -6.44
CA GLY A 420 -30.29 -15.83 -5.58
C GLY A 420 -29.78 -17.15 -6.17
N TRP A 421 -28.59 -17.12 -6.78
CA TRP A 421 -27.81 -18.30 -7.14
C TRP A 421 -26.48 -18.31 -6.37
N ILE A 422 -26.33 -19.26 -5.44
CA ILE A 422 -25.04 -19.57 -4.81
C ILE A 422 -24.21 -20.35 -5.84
N GLY A 423 -23.17 -19.71 -6.37
CA GLY A 423 -22.25 -20.32 -7.33
C GLY A 423 -21.33 -21.34 -6.69
N SER A 424 -20.81 -21.01 -5.51
CA SER A 424 -19.97 -21.86 -4.67
C SER A 424 -20.16 -21.47 -3.21
N SER A 425 -19.93 -22.45 -2.33
CA SER A 425 -19.61 -22.24 -0.93
C SER A 425 -18.27 -22.88 -0.56
N LEU A 426 -17.70 -22.42 0.55
CA LEU A 426 -16.50 -22.96 1.16
C LEU A 426 -16.51 -22.65 2.66
N LEU A 427 -16.36 -23.65 3.50
CA LEU A 427 -16.00 -23.45 4.90
C LEU A 427 -14.47 -23.40 5.02
N ASP A 428 -13.93 -22.30 5.56
CA ASP A 428 -12.49 -22.16 5.80
C ASP A 428 -12.06 -22.73 7.17
N LYS A 429 -10.75 -22.91 7.34
CA LYS A 429 -10.13 -23.43 8.59
C LYS A 429 -10.34 -22.54 9.82
N ASN A 430 -10.78 -21.29 9.66
CA ASN A 430 -11.14 -20.41 10.77
C ASN A 430 -12.61 -20.60 11.19
N GLY A 431 -13.40 -21.34 10.41
CA GLY A 431 -14.83 -21.48 10.60
C GLY A 431 -15.61 -20.30 10.02
N GLN A 432 -15.16 -19.71 8.92
CA GLN A 432 -15.97 -18.76 8.13
C GLN A 432 -16.52 -19.48 6.91
N ILE A 433 -17.80 -19.25 6.62
CA ILE A 433 -18.50 -19.72 5.44
C ILE A 433 -18.40 -18.62 4.40
N TRP A 434 -17.65 -18.91 3.35
CA TRP A 434 -17.56 -18.13 2.13
C TRP A 434 -18.68 -18.57 1.20
N LEU A 435 -19.43 -17.60 0.68
CA LEU A 435 -20.58 -17.81 -0.19
C LEU A 435 -20.49 -16.86 -1.37
N SER A 436 -20.58 -17.38 -2.60
CA SER A 436 -20.53 -16.52 -3.78
C SER A 436 -21.89 -16.42 -4.47
N ASN A 437 -22.44 -15.22 -4.55
CA ASN A 437 -23.69 -14.90 -5.22
C ASN A 437 -23.41 -14.24 -6.59
N TYR A 438 -24.44 -13.73 -7.28
CA TYR A 438 -24.23 -12.90 -8.48
C TYR A 438 -23.38 -11.66 -8.16
N GLY A 439 -22.14 -11.66 -8.66
CA GLY A 439 -21.15 -10.58 -8.50
C GLY A 439 -20.44 -10.53 -7.15
N ASN A 440 -21.07 -11.01 -6.08
CA ASN A 440 -20.62 -10.78 -4.71
C ASN A 440 -20.04 -12.02 -4.03
N LEU A 441 -19.01 -11.79 -3.22
CA LEU A 441 -18.41 -12.80 -2.34
C LEU A 441 -18.71 -12.37 -0.90
N GLU A 442 -19.65 -13.10 -0.29
CA GLU A 442 -20.18 -12.87 1.05
C GLU A 442 -19.49 -13.81 2.04
N ILE A 443 -19.17 -13.29 3.22
CA ILE A 443 -18.57 -14.05 4.32
C ILE A 443 -19.51 -14.01 5.52
N LEU A 444 -19.73 -15.17 6.13
CA LEU A 444 -20.54 -15.40 7.31
C LEU A 444 -19.75 -16.27 8.30
N ASN A 445 -19.75 -15.96 9.61
CA ASN A 445 -19.18 -16.86 10.62
C ASN A 445 -19.99 -18.17 10.69
N LYS A 446 -19.36 -19.35 10.79
CA LYS A 446 -20.05 -20.66 10.76
C LYS A 446 -21.18 -20.79 11.77
N ASN A 447 -21.05 -20.12 12.90
CA ASN A 447 -22.07 -20.15 13.93
C ASN A 447 -23.17 -19.09 13.65
N GLY A 448 -22.87 -17.99 12.94
CA GLY A 448 -23.84 -16.92 12.63
C GLY A 448 -24.35 -16.17 13.87
N TYR A 449 -23.53 -16.07 14.92
CA TYR A 449 -23.92 -15.43 16.20
C TYR A 449 -23.28 -14.07 16.45
N ASP A 450 -22.34 -13.57 15.63
CA ASP A 450 -21.61 -12.33 15.96
C ASP A 450 -22.58 -11.15 16.19
N THR A 451 -23.64 -11.09 15.37
CA THR A 451 -24.87 -10.34 15.67
C THR A 451 -26.11 -11.00 15.07
N HIS A 452 -27.04 -11.52 15.88
CA HIS A 452 -28.40 -11.82 15.40
C HIS A 452 -29.24 -10.56 15.37
N HIS A 453 -29.85 -10.19 14.24
CA HIS A 453 -30.80 -9.08 14.16
C HIS A 453 -32.24 -9.58 14.19
N ALA A 454 -33.03 -9.16 15.19
CA ALA A 454 -34.44 -9.55 15.29
C ALA A 454 -35.35 -8.37 15.62
N GLY A 455 -36.57 -8.36 15.06
CA GLY A 455 -37.61 -7.39 15.37
C GLY A 455 -37.78 -6.28 14.35
N ASN A 456 -38.15 -5.09 14.82
CA ASN A 456 -38.66 -3.97 14.04
C ASN A 456 -38.01 -2.66 14.52
N THR A 457 -38.02 -1.60 13.72
CA THR A 457 -37.15 -0.40 13.91
C THR A 457 -37.44 0.48 15.14
N ASN A 458 -38.52 0.22 15.90
CA ASN A 458 -39.06 1.15 16.91
C ASN A 458 -39.11 0.54 18.33
N ILE A 459 -38.06 -0.20 18.72
CA ILE A 459 -37.98 -0.84 20.04
C ILE A 459 -37.57 0.19 21.11
N THR A 460 -38.45 0.42 22.10
CA THR A 460 -38.26 1.44 23.16
C THR A 460 -37.79 0.88 24.49
N ALA A 461 -38.01 -0.40 24.76
CA ALA A 461 -37.47 -1.05 25.95
C ALA A 461 -37.34 -2.55 25.82
N LEU A 462 -36.45 -3.10 26.64
CA LEU A 462 -36.09 -4.50 26.69
C LEU A 462 -35.93 -4.99 28.14
N ALA A 463 -36.58 -6.11 28.48
CA ALA A 463 -36.42 -6.79 29.78
C ALA A 463 -36.38 -8.33 29.63
N GLU A 464 -35.44 -9.00 30.30
CA GLU A 464 -35.48 -10.46 30.44
C GLU A 464 -36.17 -10.82 31.76
N ASP A 465 -37.00 -11.87 31.75
CA ASP A 465 -37.64 -12.40 32.95
C ASP A 465 -36.91 -13.62 33.55
N ALA A 466 -37.33 -14.04 34.75
CA ALA A 466 -36.75 -15.18 35.46
C ALA A 466 -37.01 -16.56 34.79
N ARG A 467 -37.71 -16.60 33.64
CA ARG A 467 -37.92 -17.79 32.80
C ARG A 467 -37.18 -17.69 31.46
N ASN A 468 -36.28 -16.70 31.32
CA ASN A 468 -35.50 -16.38 30.12
C ASN A 468 -36.36 -15.98 28.91
N ASN A 469 -37.59 -15.47 29.08
CA ASN A 469 -38.30 -14.81 27.97
C ASN A 469 -37.88 -13.34 27.88
N ILE A 470 -37.83 -12.84 26.64
CA ILE A 470 -37.39 -11.49 26.31
C ILE A 470 -38.62 -10.64 26.01
N TRP A 471 -38.85 -9.62 26.84
CA TRP A 471 -39.96 -8.67 26.76
C TRP A 471 -39.50 -7.44 25.97
N ILE A 472 -40.13 -7.23 24.81
CA ILE A 472 -39.74 -6.27 23.78
C ILE A 472 -40.87 -5.26 23.62
N SER A 473 -40.63 -4.00 23.98
CA SER A 473 -41.60 -2.90 23.82
C SER A 473 -41.43 -2.24 22.44
N ASP A 474 -42.49 -2.23 21.61
CA ASP A 474 -42.52 -1.61 20.27
C ASP A 474 -43.60 -0.50 20.24
N VAL A 475 -43.25 0.71 19.78
CA VAL A 475 -44.12 1.89 19.80
C VAL A 475 -45.43 1.62 19.05
N GLY A 476 -46.55 1.73 19.76
CA GLY A 476 -47.90 1.56 19.19
C GLY A 476 -48.29 0.10 18.88
N LYS A 477 -47.45 -0.89 19.21
CA LYS A 477 -47.78 -2.33 19.08
C LYS A 477 -47.87 -3.07 20.43
N GLY A 478 -47.36 -2.46 21.50
CA GLY A 478 -47.34 -3.04 22.84
C GLY A 478 -46.07 -3.85 23.09
N ILE A 479 -46.21 -4.99 23.77
CA ILE A 479 -45.10 -5.87 24.12
C ILE A 479 -45.14 -7.15 23.30
N LYS A 480 -44.01 -7.50 22.67
CA LYS A 480 -43.73 -8.86 22.20
C LYS A 480 -42.92 -9.61 23.24
N ILE A 481 -43.28 -10.86 23.50
CA ILE A 481 -42.70 -11.70 24.55
C ILE A 481 -42.09 -12.91 23.85
N LEU A 482 -40.81 -12.80 23.52
CA LEU A 482 -40.04 -13.80 22.78
C LEU A 482 -39.55 -14.91 23.71
N ASN A 483 -39.82 -16.16 23.34
CA ASN A 483 -39.12 -17.30 23.90
C ASN A 483 -37.91 -17.65 23.01
N PRO A 484 -36.66 -17.45 23.47
CA PRO A 484 -35.47 -17.64 22.64
C PRO A 484 -35.18 -19.11 22.32
N VAL A 485 -35.78 -20.07 23.03
CA VAL A 485 -35.60 -21.51 22.80
C VAL A 485 -36.50 -22.00 21.67
N THR A 486 -37.72 -21.45 21.53
CA THR A 486 -38.68 -21.86 20.49
C THR A 486 -38.69 -20.97 19.25
N GLY A 487 -38.07 -19.78 19.31
CA GLY A 487 -38.10 -18.78 18.23
C GLY A 487 -39.48 -18.12 18.03
N LYS A 488 -40.40 -18.30 18.99
CA LYS A 488 -41.77 -17.77 18.93
C LYS A 488 -41.97 -16.60 19.89
N ALA A 489 -42.84 -15.66 19.52
CA ALA A 489 -43.25 -14.56 20.39
C ALA A 489 -44.77 -14.53 20.62
N LYS A 490 -45.15 -14.18 21.85
CA LYS A 490 -46.53 -13.83 22.22
C LYS A 490 -46.72 -12.33 22.22
N ILE A 491 -47.91 -11.83 21.86
CA ILE A 491 -48.21 -10.38 21.81
C ILE A 491 -49.13 -9.96 22.96
N LEU A 492 -48.68 -9.00 23.77
CA LEU A 492 -49.44 -8.37 24.85
C LEU A 492 -49.62 -6.88 24.56
N ASN A 493 -50.87 -6.47 24.28
CA ASN A 493 -51.25 -5.10 23.95
C ASN A 493 -52.43 -4.62 24.82
N LYS A 494 -53.00 -3.45 24.48
CA LYS A 494 -54.16 -2.86 25.17
C LYS A 494 -55.41 -3.75 25.15
N ALA A 495 -55.64 -4.50 24.06
CA ALA A 495 -56.76 -5.45 23.98
C ALA A 495 -56.52 -6.71 24.85
N ALA A 496 -55.26 -7.13 25.00
CA ALA A 496 -54.85 -8.24 25.86
C ALA A 496 -54.64 -7.87 27.35
N GLY A 497 -54.83 -6.59 27.73
CA GLY A 497 -54.99 -6.20 29.14
C GLY A 497 -54.22 -4.97 29.62
N LEU A 498 -53.19 -4.52 28.89
CA LEU A 498 -52.38 -3.34 29.25
C LEU A 498 -53.22 -2.06 29.36
N SER A 499 -52.75 -1.09 30.16
CA SER A 499 -53.45 0.18 30.37
C SER A 499 -53.44 1.09 29.13
N ASN A 500 -52.29 1.16 28.46
CA ASN A 500 -52.08 1.96 27.25
C ASN A 500 -50.84 1.45 26.48
N ASP A 501 -50.45 2.13 25.40
CA ASP A 501 -49.23 1.83 24.66
C ASP A 501 -47.98 1.96 25.56
N THR A 502 -46.91 1.24 25.24
CA THR A 502 -45.75 1.09 26.12
C THR A 502 -44.64 2.09 25.81
N LEU A 503 -44.17 2.78 26.86
CA LEU A 503 -42.98 3.64 26.83
C LEU A 503 -41.74 2.87 27.29
N GLY A 504 -41.88 1.88 28.16
CA GLY A 504 -40.79 1.00 28.51
C GLY A 504 -41.17 -0.21 29.35
N VAL A 505 -40.23 -1.14 29.52
CA VAL A 505 -40.37 -2.37 30.30
C VAL A 505 -39.09 -2.65 31.11
N LYS A 506 -39.23 -3.19 32.32
CA LYS A 506 -38.11 -3.59 33.20
C LYS A 506 -38.49 -4.78 34.08
N CYS A 507 -37.61 -5.77 34.23
CA CYS A 507 -37.78 -6.81 35.25
C CYS A 507 -37.15 -6.37 36.58
N ILE A 508 -37.87 -6.52 37.68
CA ILE A 508 -37.36 -6.31 39.04
C ILE A 508 -37.98 -7.37 39.95
N ASP A 509 -37.14 -8.13 40.65
CA ASP A 509 -37.56 -9.17 41.61
C ASP A 509 -38.60 -10.17 41.01
N GLY A 510 -38.32 -10.62 39.77
CA GLY A 510 -39.16 -11.55 39.02
C GLY A 510 -40.48 -10.99 38.47
N LYS A 511 -40.81 -9.73 38.75
CA LYS A 511 -42.01 -9.04 38.23
C LYS A 511 -41.65 -8.13 37.06
N ILE A 512 -42.59 -7.96 36.13
CA ILE A 512 -42.40 -7.11 34.96
C ILE A 512 -43.14 -5.79 35.14
N TYR A 513 -42.39 -4.69 35.08
CA TYR A 513 -42.87 -3.33 35.23
C TYR A 513 -42.92 -2.68 33.85
N VAL A 514 -44.10 -2.23 33.45
CA VAL A 514 -44.38 -1.65 32.13
C VAL A 514 -44.81 -0.20 32.31
N ALA A 515 -43.98 0.73 31.89
CA ALA A 515 -44.28 2.15 31.88
C ALA A 515 -45.15 2.50 30.67
N THR A 516 -46.25 3.21 30.87
CA THR A 516 -47.16 3.69 29.81
C THR A 516 -47.39 5.19 29.96
N PRO A 517 -47.86 5.92 28.94
CA PRO A 517 -48.22 7.34 29.06
C PRO A 517 -49.34 7.61 30.07
N SER A 518 -50.02 6.57 30.54
CA SER A 518 -51.12 6.64 31.49
C SER A 518 -50.72 6.25 32.91
N GLY A 519 -49.64 5.48 33.11
CA GLY A 519 -49.23 5.00 34.41
C GLY A 519 -48.16 3.91 34.39
N LEU A 520 -48.16 3.08 35.44
CA LEU A 520 -47.30 1.91 35.58
C LEU A 520 -48.18 0.65 35.68
N ASP A 521 -48.01 -0.28 34.76
CA ASP A 521 -48.58 -1.63 34.82
C ASP A 521 -47.53 -2.59 35.43
N ILE A 522 -47.94 -3.44 36.36
CA ILE A 522 -47.10 -4.46 37.00
C ILE A 522 -47.68 -5.84 36.72
N ILE A 523 -46.91 -6.68 36.05
CA ILE A 523 -47.25 -8.07 35.75
C ILE A 523 -46.56 -8.96 36.79
N ASP A 524 -47.32 -9.83 37.43
CA ASP A 524 -46.78 -10.78 38.41
C ASP A 524 -45.90 -11.86 37.76
N SER A 525 -44.97 -12.42 38.54
CA SER A 525 -44.05 -13.49 38.11
C SER A 525 -44.77 -14.76 37.63
N GLY A 526 -46.02 -14.98 38.04
CA GLY A 526 -46.88 -16.05 37.52
C GLY A 526 -47.48 -15.79 36.13
N TYR A 527 -47.43 -14.55 35.62
CA TYR A 527 -48.21 -14.02 34.47
C TYR A 527 -49.74 -14.15 34.62
N THR A 528 -50.24 -14.21 35.85
CA THR A 528 -51.67 -14.42 36.16
C THR A 528 -52.45 -13.12 36.34
N THR A 529 -51.78 -12.00 36.58
CA THR A 529 -52.41 -10.70 36.85
C THR A 529 -51.58 -9.53 36.31
N ILE A 530 -52.28 -8.44 35.95
CA ILE A 530 -51.71 -7.12 35.66
C ILE A 530 -52.31 -6.12 36.66
N THR A 531 -51.47 -5.39 37.38
CA THR A 531 -51.85 -4.36 38.35
C THR A 531 -51.42 -2.98 37.85
N TYR A 532 -52.40 -2.14 37.54
CA TYR A 532 -52.21 -0.76 37.09
C TYR A 532 -52.21 0.23 38.26
N LEU A 533 -51.29 1.20 38.23
CA LEU A 533 -51.08 2.18 39.30
C LEU A 533 -51.39 3.66 38.93
N GLY A 534 -52.34 3.92 38.02
CA GLY A 534 -52.88 5.27 37.80
C GLY A 534 -51.90 6.27 37.17
N LYS A 535 -52.31 7.56 37.08
CA LYS A 535 -51.51 8.65 36.47
C LYS A 535 -50.23 8.93 37.26
N MET A 536 -49.16 8.26 36.85
CA MET A 536 -47.81 8.39 37.40
C MET A 536 -46.95 9.33 36.56
N PRO A 537 -45.87 9.90 37.14
CA PRO A 537 -44.77 10.43 36.34
C PRO A 537 -44.17 9.31 35.45
N THR A 538 -43.87 9.63 34.20
CA THR A 538 -43.19 8.72 33.29
C THR A 538 -41.71 8.61 33.66
N ALA A 539 -41.28 7.53 34.31
CA ALA A 539 -39.86 7.22 34.58
C ALA A 539 -39.63 5.74 34.91
N TYR A 540 -38.36 5.33 34.95
CA TYR A 540 -37.95 3.97 35.32
C TYR A 540 -38.03 3.74 36.84
N PRO A 541 -38.72 2.67 37.31
CA PRO A 541 -38.79 2.34 38.73
C PRO A 541 -37.47 1.79 39.28
N VAL A 542 -37.18 2.14 40.53
CA VAL A 542 -36.14 1.53 41.39
C VAL A 542 -36.81 1.01 42.66
N LEU A 543 -36.55 -0.24 43.06
CA LEU A 543 -37.20 -0.84 44.22
C LEU A 543 -36.29 -0.79 45.45
N HIS A 544 -36.69 -0.07 46.50
CA HIS A 544 -35.92 0.08 47.73
C HIS A 544 -36.79 -0.15 48.97
N LYS A 545 -36.45 -1.17 49.76
CA LYS A 545 -37.12 -1.54 51.04
C LYS A 545 -38.66 -1.60 50.93
N GLY A 546 -39.16 -2.25 49.88
CA GLY A 546 -40.61 -2.40 49.64
C GLY A 546 -41.30 -1.16 49.07
N ASN A 547 -40.57 -0.07 48.81
CA ASN A 547 -41.06 1.10 48.11
C ASN A 547 -40.55 1.12 46.66
N ILE A 548 -41.41 1.48 45.71
CA ILE A 548 -41.01 1.81 44.33
C ILE A 548 -40.69 3.30 44.28
N TRP A 549 -39.48 3.66 43.87
CA TRP A 549 -39.04 5.03 43.64
C TRP A 549 -39.13 5.36 42.16
N LEU A 550 -39.85 6.42 41.84
CA LEU A 550 -40.00 6.99 40.50
C LEU A 550 -39.52 8.44 40.49
N GLN A 551 -38.87 8.82 39.41
CA GLN A 551 -38.47 10.20 39.13
C GLN A 551 -39.57 10.89 38.32
N ASN A 552 -39.68 12.21 38.40
CA ASN A 552 -40.50 12.99 37.47
C ASN A 552 -39.60 13.83 36.57
N PHE A 553 -39.42 13.40 35.31
CA PHE A 553 -38.55 14.10 34.34
C PHE A 553 -38.95 15.58 34.09
N ARG A 554 -40.20 15.99 34.36
CA ARG A 554 -40.63 17.39 34.17
C ARG A 554 -40.38 18.29 35.38
N THR A 555 -40.13 17.74 36.56
CA THR A 555 -40.02 18.52 37.81
C THR A 555 -38.76 18.22 38.61
N GLY A 556 -37.96 17.22 38.22
CA GLY A 556 -36.75 16.77 38.93
C GLY A 556 -37.02 16.09 40.28
N SER A 557 -38.28 16.05 40.73
CA SER A 557 -38.68 15.51 42.04
C SER A 557 -38.81 13.99 42.02
N PHE A 558 -38.62 13.37 43.18
CA PHE A 558 -38.80 11.93 43.37
C PHE A 558 -40.14 11.62 44.05
N GLU A 559 -40.69 10.45 43.74
CA GLU A 559 -41.90 9.92 44.36
C GLU A 559 -41.66 8.47 44.78
N ALA A 560 -41.94 8.16 46.05
CA ALA A 560 -41.80 6.82 46.61
C ALA A 560 -43.17 6.21 46.93
N PHE A 561 -43.39 4.98 46.50
CA PHE A 561 -44.69 4.30 46.54
C PHE A 561 -44.61 3.00 47.32
N ASN A 562 -45.36 2.88 48.40
CA ASN A 562 -45.46 1.62 49.14
C ASN A 562 -46.68 0.83 48.65
N LEU A 563 -46.44 -0.31 47.99
CA LEU A 563 -47.52 -1.15 47.42
C LEU A 563 -48.43 -1.75 48.48
N GLU A 564 -47.86 -2.23 49.60
CA GLU A 564 -48.62 -2.88 50.69
C GLU A 564 -49.56 -1.89 51.39
N LYS A 565 -49.04 -0.70 51.69
CA LYS A 565 -49.76 0.37 52.42
C LYS A 565 -50.58 1.28 51.51
N LYS A 566 -50.40 1.19 50.18
CA LYS A 566 -51.02 2.04 49.15
C LYS A 566 -50.78 3.54 49.36
N LEU A 567 -49.58 3.89 49.85
CA LEU A 567 -49.15 5.26 50.13
C LEU A 567 -48.22 5.79 49.04
N ARG A 568 -48.31 7.10 48.77
CA ARG A 568 -47.45 7.86 47.87
C ARG A 568 -46.78 9.00 48.64
N PHE A 569 -45.45 8.99 48.66
CA PHE A 569 -44.64 10.03 49.26
C PHE A 569 -43.97 10.85 48.17
N HIS A 570 -44.18 12.16 48.17
CA HIS A 570 -43.36 13.09 47.40
C HIS A 570 -42.07 13.38 48.17
N VAL A 571 -40.93 13.29 47.48
CA VAL A 571 -39.61 13.45 48.06
C VAL A 571 -38.95 14.68 47.44
N ASP A 572 -38.86 15.73 48.26
CA ASP A 572 -38.24 16.99 47.92
C ASP A 572 -36.75 16.91 48.24
N ILE A 573 -35.94 16.90 47.18
CA ILE A 573 -34.49 16.99 47.24
C ILE A 573 -34.17 18.42 46.80
N SER A 574 -33.97 19.30 47.78
CA SER A 574 -33.75 20.73 47.57
C SER A 574 -32.37 21.04 46.98
N LEU A 575 -32.14 20.59 45.75
CA LEU A 575 -31.01 20.90 44.88
C LEU A 575 -31.34 22.21 44.13
N GLY A 576 -30.44 23.20 44.21
CA GLY A 576 -30.71 24.59 43.84
C GLY A 576 -30.92 24.92 42.36
N LYS A 577 -31.14 23.92 41.49
CA LYS A 577 -31.55 24.08 40.08
C LYS A 577 -32.47 22.92 39.67
N GLN A 578 -33.50 23.22 38.89
CA GLN A 578 -34.27 22.20 38.16
C GLN A 578 -33.35 21.61 37.08
N ASP A 579 -32.96 20.36 37.25
CA ASP A 579 -32.03 19.64 36.35
C ASP A 579 -32.81 18.46 35.74
N GLU A 580 -33.18 18.58 34.46
CA GLU A 580 -34.11 17.64 33.80
C GLU A 580 -33.49 16.26 33.55
N ASN A 581 -32.15 16.17 33.53
CA ASN A 581 -31.36 14.98 33.18
C ASN A 581 -30.73 14.29 34.41
N LEU A 582 -31.53 14.08 35.46
CA LEU A 582 -31.16 13.25 36.62
C LEU A 582 -31.18 11.75 36.28
N GLN A 583 -30.24 10.97 36.85
CA GLN A 583 -30.22 9.51 36.79
C GLN A 583 -30.16 8.88 38.19
N GLN A 584 -30.81 7.72 38.35
CA GLN A 584 -30.84 6.95 39.61
C GLN A 584 -30.49 5.47 39.42
N ILE A 585 -29.63 4.94 40.30
CA ILE A 585 -29.42 3.49 40.46
C ILE A 585 -29.42 3.10 41.94
N GLN A 586 -29.72 1.82 42.21
CA GLN A 586 -29.48 1.24 43.53
C GLN A 586 -28.11 0.56 43.55
N ASP A 587 -27.31 0.78 44.59
CA ASP A 587 -26.05 0.06 44.78
C ASP A 587 -26.23 -1.25 45.57
N LYS A 588 -25.16 -2.06 45.65
CA LYS A 588 -25.16 -3.34 46.38
C LYS A 588 -25.30 -3.21 47.89
N GLU A 589 -25.12 -2.02 48.45
CA GLU A 589 -25.37 -1.68 49.86
C GLU A 589 -26.80 -1.11 50.05
N ALA A 590 -27.64 -1.26 49.02
CA ALA A 590 -29.01 -0.79 48.89
C ALA A 590 -29.21 0.74 48.92
N ASN A 591 -28.15 1.54 48.87
CA ASN A 591 -28.26 3.00 48.78
C ASN A 591 -28.79 3.43 47.41
N ILE A 592 -29.49 4.56 47.35
CA ILE A 592 -29.87 5.17 46.06
C ILE A 592 -28.78 6.16 45.67
N LEU A 593 -28.15 5.92 44.52
CA LEU A 593 -27.18 6.82 43.90
C LEU A 593 -27.89 7.71 42.89
N LEU A 594 -27.60 9.01 42.95
CA LEU A 594 -28.16 10.03 42.07
C LEU A 594 -27.04 10.75 41.33
N CYS A 595 -27.18 11.02 40.03
CA CYS A 595 -26.26 11.89 39.30
C CYS A 595 -27.02 13.05 38.64
N THR A 596 -26.53 14.28 38.83
CA THR A 596 -27.10 15.50 38.25
C THR A 596 -26.42 15.89 36.92
N GLY A 597 -27.06 16.76 36.14
CA GLY A 597 -26.44 17.42 34.98
C GLY A 597 -25.19 18.23 35.38
N SER A 598 -25.20 18.79 36.60
CA SER A 598 -24.08 19.51 37.24
C SER A 598 -22.92 18.64 37.80
N ASN A 599 -22.79 17.37 37.38
CA ASN A 599 -21.69 16.44 37.76
C ASN A 599 -21.64 16.00 39.24
N VAL A 600 -22.68 16.27 40.02
CA VAL A 600 -22.74 15.89 41.44
C VAL A 600 -23.27 14.46 41.58
N LEU A 601 -22.47 13.56 42.14
CA LEU A 601 -22.92 12.26 42.65
C LEU A 601 -23.52 12.43 44.05
N GLY A 602 -24.83 12.24 44.16
CA GLY A 602 -25.56 12.10 45.41
C GLY A 602 -25.62 10.65 45.89
N VAL A 603 -25.51 10.43 47.21
CA VAL A 603 -25.77 9.13 47.87
C VAL A 603 -26.86 9.32 48.91
N ILE A 604 -27.99 8.64 48.74
CA ILE A 604 -29.03 8.50 49.76
C ILE A 604 -28.73 7.24 50.56
N ASP A 605 -28.35 7.41 51.82
CA ASP A 605 -28.08 6.32 52.75
C ASP A 605 -29.37 5.55 53.07
N SER A 606 -29.34 4.25 52.81
CA SER A 606 -30.47 3.33 53.03
C SER A 606 -31.02 3.33 54.47
N GLY A 607 -30.22 3.69 55.47
CA GLY A 607 -30.57 3.60 56.89
C GLY A 607 -31.07 4.90 57.53
N SER A 608 -30.69 6.06 57.00
CA SER A 608 -30.65 7.28 57.83
C SER A 608 -31.43 8.49 57.31
N ALA A 609 -32.01 8.43 56.11
CA ALA A 609 -32.76 9.53 55.46
C ALA A 609 -31.93 10.81 55.26
N TYR A 610 -30.62 10.65 55.05
CA TYR A 610 -29.72 11.72 54.61
C TYR A 610 -29.23 11.48 53.18
N ILE A 611 -28.96 12.58 52.48
CA ILE A 611 -28.24 12.63 51.21
C ILE A 611 -26.86 13.28 51.43
N ARG A 612 -25.82 12.74 50.78
CA ARG A 612 -24.48 13.33 50.69
C ARG A 612 -24.14 13.58 49.24
N TYR A 613 -23.35 14.61 48.96
CA TYR A 613 -22.90 14.98 47.62
C TYR A 613 -21.38 14.90 47.51
N THR A 614 -20.85 14.77 46.29
CA THR A 614 -19.41 14.96 46.03
C THR A 614 -19.15 16.30 45.39
N ASP A 615 -18.14 17.01 45.88
CA ASP A 615 -17.65 18.28 45.31
C ASP A 615 -16.61 18.02 44.20
N THR A 616 -16.34 16.75 43.90
CA THR A 616 -15.29 16.31 42.96
C THR A 616 -15.78 16.48 41.52
N VAL A 617 -15.33 17.55 40.86
CA VAL A 617 -15.67 17.83 39.45
C VAL A 617 -15.07 16.75 38.54
N LEU A 618 -15.92 15.85 38.03
CA LEU A 618 -15.51 14.74 37.16
C LEU A 618 -15.26 15.18 35.70
N SER A 619 -15.92 16.25 35.23
CA SER A 619 -15.72 16.85 33.89
C SER A 619 -16.27 18.29 33.85
N ALA A 620 -16.23 18.94 32.70
CA ALA A 620 -16.99 20.19 32.46
C ALA A 620 -18.51 19.95 32.56
N GLU A 621 -19.30 21.02 32.70
CA GLU A 621 -20.77 20.93 32.74
C GLU A 621 -21.31 20.34 31.42
N SER A 622 -21.60 19.03 31.43
CA SER A 622 -22.27 18.32 30.34
C SER A 622 -23.75 18.15 30.68
N THR A 623 -24.61 18.67 29.81
CA THR A 623 -26.07 18.59 29.91
C THR A 623 -26.63 17.22 29.49
N VAL A 624 -25.77 16.26 29.15
CA VAL A 624 -26.14 15.02 28.47
C VAL A 624 -26.27 13.84 29.46
N PHE A 625 -26.94 12.78 29.04
CA PHE A 625 -27.37 11.60 29.82
C PHE A 625 -26.20 10.76 30.40
N LYS A 626 -26.12 10.59 31.73
CA LYS A 626 -25.00 9.89 32.40
C LYS A 626 -25.38 8.49 32.89
N PRO A 627 -25.07 7.41 32.15
CA PRO A 627 -25.38 6.05 32.60
C PRO A 627 -24.50 5.65 33.78
N MET A 628 -25.03 4.78 34.64
CA MET A 628 -24.35 4.29 35.84
C MET A 628 -24.62 2.80 36.07
N CYS A 629 -23.64 2.09 36.63
CA CYS A 629 -23.85 0.73 37.18
C CYS A 629 -23.00 0.53 38.46
N SER A 630 -23.16 -0.61 39.12
CA SER A 630 -22.33 -1.01 40.27
C SER A 630 -21.71 -2.39 40.01
N ASP A 631 -20.42 -2.55 40.25
CA ASP A 631 -19.72 -3.81 39.98
C ASP A 631 -19.85 -4.84 41.10
N THR A 632 -19.44 -6.08 40.81
CA THR A 632 -19.45 -7.20 41.76
C THR A 632 -18.72 -6.92 43.08
N LEU A 633 -17.75 -6.00 43.09
CA LEU A 633 -16.95 -5.62 44.24
C LEU A 633 -17.50 -4.39 44.99
N GLY A 634 -18.63 -3.82 44.55
CA GLY A 634 -19.28 -2.66 45.17
C GLY A 634 -18.70 -1.29 44.77
N ASN A 635 -17.91 -1.23 43.70
CA ASN A 635 -17.53 0.06 43.11
C ASN A 635 -18.66 0.58 42.21
N THR A 636 -18.82 1.90 42.15
CA THR A 636 -19.78 2.55 41.25
C THR A 636 -19.08 2.94 39.96
N TRP A 637 -19.70 2.68 38.82
CA TRP A 637 -19.23 3.11 37.51
C TRP A 637 -20.18 4.15 36.94
N ILE A 638 -19.63 5.21 36.36
CA ILE A 638 -20.37 6.35 35.78
C ILE A 638 -19.70 6.72 34.46
N ALA A 639 -20.47 6.82 33.38
CA ALA A 639 -19.97 7.43 32.14
C ALA A 639 -20.40 8.89 32.02
N ILE A 640 -19.50 9.72 31.51
CA ILE A 640 -19.77 11.11 31.16
C ILE A 640 -19.16 11.36 29.78
N ASP A 641 -20.02 11.69 28.82
CA ASP A 641 -19.68 11.86 27.40
C ASP A 641 -18.98 10.62 26.81
N THR A 642 -17.67 10.68 26.57
CA THR A 642 -16.84 9.58 26.02
C THR A 642 -15.93 8.93 27.07
N VAL A 643 -16.07 9.31 28.35
CA VAL A 643 -15.16 8.95 29.45
C VAL A 643 -15.90 8.12 30.49
N LEU A 644 -15.26 7.06 30.99
CA LEU A 644 -15.79 6.15 31.99
C LEU A 644 -15.02 6.29 33.31
N PHE A 645 -15.73 6.49 34.41
CA PHE A 645 -15.17 6.65 35.75
C PHE A 645 -15.56 5.49 36.65
N LYS A 646 -14.58 4.84 37.27
CA LYS A 646 -14.76 3.86 38.35
C LYS A 646 -14.50 4.52 39.70
N ILE A 647 -15.51 4.56 40.55
CA ILE A 647 -15.49 5.15 41.89
C ILE A 647 -15.42 4.03 42.94
N ASN A 648 -14.28 3.91 43.62
CA ASN A 648 -14.12 3.01 44.75
C ASN A 648 -14.42 3.75 46.07
N LYS A 649 -15.61 3.50 46.63
CA LYS A 649 -16.08 4.12 47.87
C LYS A 649 -15.29 3.72 49.12
N ARG A 650 -14.59 2.58 49.10
CA ARG A 650 -13.79 2.08 50.26
C ARG A 650 -12.38 2.65 50.31
N ARG A 651 -11.92 3.25 49.21
CA ARG A 651 -10.60 3.88 49.07
C ARG A 651 -10.68 5.37 48.73
N ASP A 652 -11.89 5.94 48.73
CA ASP A 652 -12.22 7.30 48.27
C ASP A 652 -11.46 7.71 47.01
N SER A 653 -11.47 6.82 46.01
CA SER A 653 -10.61 6.93 44.82
C SER A 653 -11.38 6.75 43.52
N VAL A 654 -11.19 7.67 42.57
CA VAL A 654 -11.77 7.62 41.23
C VAL A 654 -10.69 7.22 40.21
N THR A 655 -10.97 6.21 39.40
CA THR A 655 -10.13 5.75 38.28
C THR A 655 -10.80 6.14 36.95
N MET A 656 -10.07 6.81 36.05
CA MET A 656 -10.60 7.26 34.76
C MET A 656 -10.14 6.36 33.61
N PHE A 657 -11.07 6.05 32.69
CA PHE A 657 -10.84 5.40 31.40
C PHE A 657 -11.38 6.31 30.29
N SER A 658 -10.61 6.48 29.22
CA SER A 658 -10.88 7.43 28.13
C SER A 658 -10.63 6.78 26.76
N PRO A 659 -10.92 7.44 25.63
CA PRO A 659 -10.58 6.89 24.31
C PRO A 659 -9.08 6.60 24.12
N GLN A 660 -8.19 7.30 24.85
CA GLN A 660 -6.75 6.99 24.85
C GLN A 660 -6.43 5.61 25.45
N ASN A 661 -7.35 5.03 26.24
CA ASN A 661 -7.23 3.69 26.81
C ASN A 661 -7.76 2.57 25.89
N GLY A 662 -8.26 2.91 24.69
CA GLY A 662 -8.90 1.96 23.77
C GLY A 662 -10.42 1.93 23.81
N LEU A 663 -11.10 2.85 24.51
CA LEU A 663 -12.56 3.02 24.38
C LEU A 663 -12.90 3.67 23.03
N PHE A 664 -14.08 3.35 22.48
CA PHE A 664 -14.64 4.13 21.37
C PHE A 664 -14.68 5.63 21.72
N ASN A 665 -14.22 6.48 20.79
CA ASN A 665 -14.41 7.93 20.87
C ASN A 665 -15.86 8.31 20.49
N SER A 666 -16.81 7.79 21.25
CA SER A 666 -18.25 7.87 20.99
C SER A 666 -19.01 7.99 22.31
N TYR A 667 -20.20 8.59 22.27
CA TYR A 667 -20.99 8.87 23.47
C TYR A 667 -21.46 7.58 24.13
N ILE A 668 -21.16 7.40 25.42
CA ILE A 668 -21.57 6.22 26.18
C ILE A 668 -23.03 6.39 26.65
N LYS A 669 -23.93 5.54 26.16
CA LYS A 669 -25.37 5.58 26.41
C LYS A 669 -25.84 4.67 27.54
N SER A 670 -25.04 3.70 27.93
CA SER A 670 -25.42 2.63 28.84
C SER A 670 -24.21 2.04 29.57
N LEU A 671 -24.47 1.38 30.71
CA LEU A 671 -23.48 0.62 31.47
C LEU A 671 -24.14 -0.61 32.11
N ASN A 672 -23.60 -1.79 31.81
CA ASN A 672 -24.03 -3.07 32.35
C ASN A 672 -22.83 -3.80 32.99
N GLU A 673 -23.06 -4.57 34.07
CA GLU A 673 -22.03 -5.43 34.67
C GLU A 673 -22.44 -6.90 34.53
N TYR A 674 -21.49 -7.75 34.15
CA TYR A 674 -21.66 -9.20 34.13
C TYR A 674 -20.33 -9.90 34.41
N ASN A 675 -20.33 -10.83 35.37
CA ASN A 675 -19.16 -11.60 35.79
C ASN A 675 -17.89 -10.77 36.07
N GLY A 676 -18.02 -9.54 36.58
CA GLY A 676 -16.90 -8.64 36.86
C GLY A 676 -16.42 -7.80 35.68
N CYS A 677 -16.91 -8.05 34.46
CA CYS A 677 -16.69 -7.22 33.28
C CYS A 677 -17.75 -6.11 33.18
N ILE A 678 -17.33 -4.93 32.71
CA ILE A 678 -18.24 -3.80 32.45
C ILE A 678 -18.44 -3.65 30.95
N TYR A 679 -19.69 -3.59 30.53
CA TYR A 679 -20.09 -3.39 29.13
C TYR A 679 -20.67 -1.97 29.02
N SER A 680 -20.14 -1.15 28.11
CA SER A 680 -20.62 0.20 27.86
C SER A 680 -21.09 0.35 26.40
N GLY A 681 -22.39 0.47 26.17
CA GLY A 681 -22.92 0.73 24.84
C GLY A 681 -22.71 2.19 24.42
N THR A 682 -22.39 2.39 23.15
CA THR A 682 -22.15 3.69 22.51
C THR A 682 -22.89 3.78 21.18
N PHE A 683 -22.88 4.95 20.52
CA PHE A 683 -23.39 5.08 19.13
C PHE A 683 -22.60 4.26 18.10
N ALA A 684 -21.36 3.87 18.40
CA ALA A 684 -20.48 3.14 17.48
C ALA A 684 -20.49 1.62 17.68
N GLY A 685 -20.97 1.15 18.84
CA GLY A 685 -20.77 -0.22 19.31
C GLY A 685 -20.67 -0.33 20.83
N VAL A 686 -20.24 -1.47 21.36
CA VAL A 686 -20.00 -1.73 22.78
C VAL A 686 -18.51 -1.74 23.13
N ASN A 687 -18.12 -1.15 24.26
CA ASN A 687 -16.83 -1.41 24.89
C ASN A 687 -17.00 -2.43 26.01
N ILE A 688 -16.07 -3.37 26.14
CA ILE A 688 -16.03 -4.42 27.15
C ILE A 688 -14.75 -4.26 27.95
N ILE A 689 -14.88 -3.93 29.23
CA ILE A 689 -13.79 -3.63 30.16
C ILE A 689 -13.64 -4.80 31.13
N THR A 690 -12.57 -5.58 30.95
CA THR A 690 -12.26 -6.78 31.73
C THR A 690 -11.24 -6.45 32.83
N PRO A 691 -11.46 -6.88 34.08
CA PRO A 691 -10.53 -6.62 35.19
C PRO A 691 -9.19 -7.34 35.00
N PRO A 692 -8.08 -6.78 35.53
CA PRO A 692 -6.75 -7.39 35.46
C PRO A 692 -6.74 -8.80 36.06
N ASN A 693 -6.11 -9.74 35.36
CA ASN A 693 -5.93 -11.12 35.85
C ASN A 693 -4.87 -11.13 36.96
N PRO A 694 -5.22 -11.55 38.20
CA PRO A 694 -4.31 -11.49 39.36
C PRO A 694 -3.03 -12.33 39.23
N PHE A 695 -2.94 -13.22 38.23
CA PHE A 695 -1.76 -14.07 38.00
C PHE A 695 -0.89 -13.63 36.83
N THR A 696 -1.37 -12.78 35.91
CA THR A 696 -0.65 -12.46 34.65
C THR A 696 -0.43 -10.97 34.38
N GLY A 697 -1.12 -10.04 35.07
CA GLY A 697 -0.82 -8.61 34.92
C GLY A 697 -1.74 -7.66 35.69
N ASN A 698 -1.22 -6.47 36.03
CA ASN A 698 -1.95 -5.42 36.76
C ASN A 698 -2.78 -4.48 35.85
N THR A 699 -2.91 -4.76 34.56
CA THR A 699 -3.55 -3.90 33.57
C THR A 699 -4.97 -4.35 33.23
N TRP A 700 -5.91 -3.40 33.22
CA TRP A 700 -7.25 -3.62 32.66
C TRP A 700 -7.16 -3.91 31.16
N CYS A 701 -8.02 -4.80 30.66
CA CYS A 701 -8.18 -5.04 29.24
C CYS A 701 -9.46 -4.33 28.76
N ILE A 702 -9.40 -3.66 27.61
CA ILE A 702 -10.53 -2.99 26.97
C ILE A 702 -10.63 -3.51 25.55
N GLN A 703 -11.81 -4.00 25.18
CA GLN A 703 -12.16 -4.46 23.84
C GLN A 703 -13.34 -3.64 23.32
N SER A 704 -13.34 -3.26 22.05
CA SER A 704 -14.40 -2.43 21.45
C SER A 704 -14.94 -3.12 20.20
N LEU A 705 -16.24 -3.39 20.18
CA LEU A 705 -16.95 -4.10 19.10
C LEU A 705 -18.02 -3.18 18.52
N GLY A 706 -18.02 -2.95 17.21
CA GLY A 706 -18.90 -2.01 16.52
C GLY A 706 -19.38 -2.50 15.16
N LYS A 707 -19.51 -1.58 14.19
CA LYS A 707 -20.15 -1.88 12.89
C LYS A 707 -19.46 -3.02 12.14
N ASN A 708 -18.13 -3.13 12.24
CA ASN A 708 -17.36 -4.18 11.57
C ASN A 708 -17.60 -5.56 12.19
N GLU A 709 -18.02 -5.60 13.46
CA GLU A 709 -18.37 -6.79 14.21
C GLU A 709 -19.87 -7.14 14.08
N GLY A 710 -20.61 -6.44 13.20
CA GLY A 710 -22.01 -6.72 12.84
C GLY A 710 -23.05 -5.78 13.45
N PHE A 711 -22.65 -4.81 14.30
CA PHE A 711 -23.61 -3.89 14.94
C PHE A 711 -24.32 -3.01 13.89
N SER A 712 -25.64 -2.87 13.99
CA SER A 712 -26.42 -2.11 13.00
C SER A 712 -26.03 -0.63 13.00
N ALA A 713 -26.07 0.03 11.84
CA ALA A 713 -25.68 1.43 11.76
C ALA A 713 -26.71 2.36 12.45
N ASN A 714 -26.24 3.03 13.51
CA ASN A 714 -26.93 4.04 14.33
C ASN A 714 -27.94 3.50 15.36
N LEU A 715 -27.81 4.00 16.59
CA LEU A 715 -28.85 3.93 17.62
C LEU A 715 -30.06 4.81 17.25
N GLY A 716 -31.24 4.40 17.71
CA GLY A 716 -32.38 5.31 17.85
C GLY A 716 -32.20 6.26 19.05
N GLU A 717 -33.17 7.16 19.28
CA GLU A 717 -33.10 8.13 20.40
C GLU A 717 -33.19 7.47 21.79
N PHE A 718 -33.73 6.25 21.87
CA PHE A 718 -34.03 5.54 23.12
C PHE A 718 -32.94 4.54 23.51
N GLN A 719 -32.50 4.58 24.77
CA GLN A 719 -31.53 3.63 25.31
C GLN A 719 -32.12 2.21 25.33
N ASN A 720 -31.46 1.23 24.69
CA ASN A 720 -31.57 -0.18 25.08
C ASN A 720 -30.33 -0.98 24.70
N ASP A 721 -29.58 -1.37 25.72
CA ASP A 721 -28.79 -2.58 25.71
C ASP A 721 -28.98 -3.30 27.06
N GLY A 722 -28.39 -4.47 27.20
CA GLY A 722 -28.34 -5.17 28.47
C GLY A 722 -27.45 -6.40 28.39
N ILE A 723 -27.48 -7.19 29.46
CA ILE A 723 -26.91 -8.55 29.48
C ILE A 723 -27.95 -9.47 30.13
N SER A 724 -28.19 -10.63 29.51
CA SER A 724 -29.10 -11.65 30.03
C SER A 724 -28.47 -12.47 31.17
N HIS A 725 -29.28 -13.26 31.88
CA HIS A 725 -28.80 -14.15 32.94
C HIS A 725 -27.78 -15.18 32.43
N ASN A 726 -27.94 -15.66 31.19
CA ASN A 726 -26.99 -16.57 30.52
C ASN A 726 -25.80 -15.85 29.85
N GLY A 727 -25.69 -14.52 29.96
CA GLY A 727 -24.53 -13.74 29.54
C GLY A 727 -24.56 -13.22 28.10
N ILE A 728 -25.66 -13.39 27.37
CA ILE A 728 -25.86 -12.81 26.05
C ILE A 728 -26.02 -11.29 26.22
N TYR A 729 -25.14 -10.52 25.59
CA TYR A 729 -25.31 -9.07 25.49
C TYR A 729 -26.27 -8.77 24.34
N TRP A 730 -27.14 -7.79 24.50
CA TRP A 730 -28.25 -7.51 23.60
C TRP A 730 -28.35 -6.00 23.46
N TRP A 731 -28.47 -5.50 22.23
CA TRP A 731 -28.26 -4.11 21.86
C TRP A 731 -29.27 -3.70 20.79
N VAL A 732 -29.94 -2.56 20.96
CA VAL A 732 -30.97 -2.09 20.02
C VAL A 732 -30.43 -0.98 19.14
N GLY A 733 -30.47 -1.20 17.84
CA GLY A 733 -30.24 -0.15 16.83
C GLY A 733 -31.46 0.06 15.95
N ASN A 734 -31.35 0.96 14.99
CA ASN A 734 -32.43 1.26 14.04
C ASN A 734 -32.83 0.05 13.16
N GLY A 735 -32.01 -1.01 13.11
CA GLY A 735 -32.30 -2.27 12.42
C GLY A 735 -32.95 -3.37 13.27
N GLY A 736 -33.22 -3.14 14.56
CA GLY A 736 -33.78 -4.14 15.50
C GLY A 736 -32.85 -4.46 16.68
N ILE A 737 -33.04 -5.63 17.30
CA ILE A 737 -32.19 -6.13 18.39
C ILE A 737 -31.04 -6.94 17.82
N THR A 738 -29.81 -6.53 18.09
CA THR A 738 -28.57 -7.29 17.96
C THR A 738 -28.35 -8.15 19.21
N PHE A 739 -28.21 -9.47 19.06
CA PHE A 739 -27.71 -10.35 20.13
C PHE A 739 -26.25 -10.73 19.87
N LEU A 740 -25.40 -10.49 20.87
CA LEU A 740 -24.01 -10.92 20.97
C LEU A 740 -23.94 -12.05 22.02
N PRO A 741 -23.50 -13.28 21.67
CA PRO A 741 -23.43 -14.40 22.62
C PRO A 741 -22.52 -14.09 23.81
N PRO A 742 -22.60 -14.87 24.91
CA PRO A 742 -21.69 -14.70 26.03
C PRO A 742 -20.27 -14.90 25.50
N LEU A 743 -19.36 -13.99 25.83
CA LEU A 743 -17.97 -14.05 25.40
C LEU A 743 -17.33 -15.39 25.82
N GLN A 744 -17.40 -16.37 24.94
CA GLN A 744 -16.47 -17.47 24.96
C GLN A 744 -15.14 -16.86 24.55
N LEU A 745 -14.22 -16.75 25.50
CA LEU A 745 -12.78 -16.66 25.27
C LEU A 745 -12.29 -17.98 24.67
N ASN A 746 -12.88 -18.36 23.54
CA ASN A 746 -12.32 -19.33 22.62
C ASN A 746 -10.95 -18.80 22.25
N LYS A 747 -9.92 -19.63 22.40
CA LYS A 747 -8.56 -19.23 22.01
C LYS A 747 -8.63 -18.78 20.55
N PRO A 748 -8.19 -17.54 20.22
CA PRO A 748 -8.12 -17.14 18.81
C PRO A 748 -7.28 -18.17 18.06
N VAL A 749 -7.72 -18.49 16.84
CA VAL A 749 -6.89 -19.26 15.94
C VAL A 749 -5.72 -18.35 15.57
N LEU A 750 -4.52 -18.63 16.09
CA LEU A 750 -3.34 -17.79 15.87
C LEU A 750 -3.07 -17.60 14.37
N SER A 751 -3.49 -16.46 13.82
CA SER A 751 -3.25 -16.10 12.43
C SER A 751 -1.75 -15.99 12.20
N LYS A 752 -1.35 -16.41 11.00
CA LYS A 752 0.02 -16.24 10.53
C LYS A 752 0.08 -14.92 9.81
N THR A 753 1.03 -14.08 10.21
CA THR A 753 1.45 -12.97 9.35
C THR A 753 2.31 -13.55 8.23
N TYR A 754 2.16 -13.05 7.01
CA TYR A 754 3.02 -13.36 5.88
C TYR A 754 3.62 -12.08 5.33
N ILE A 755 4.89 -12.15 4.89
CA ILE A 755 5.51 -11.09 4.10
C ILE A 755 5.25 -11.46 2.63
N THR A 756 4.57 -10.57 1.90
CA THR A 756 3.94 -10.88 0.61
C THR A 756 4.79 -10.47 -0.59
N SER A 757 5.47 -9.33 -0.50
CA SER A 757 6.46 -8.88 -1.49
C SER A 757 7.48 -7.93 -0.87
N VAL A 758 8.55 -7.67 -1.63
CA VAL A 758 9.49 -6.58 -1.40
C VAL A 758 9.61 -5.78 -2.68
N ASP A 759 9.37 -4.49 -2.58
CA ASP A 759 9.54 -3.55 -3.67
C ASP A 759 10.83 -2.78 -3.46
N VAL A 760 11.52 -2.47 -4.55
CA VAL A 760 12.80 -1.74 -4.55
C VAL A 760 12.62 -0.50 -5.41
N TYR A 761 12.81 0.69 -4.84
CA TYR A 761 12.42 1.97 -5.48
C TYR A 761 10.96 2.01 -5.97
N ASN A 762 10.03 1.41 -5.21
CA ASN A 762 8.61 1.24 -5.56
C ASN A 762 8.34 0.34 -6.79
N GLU A 763 9.34 -0.40 -7.28
CA GLU A 763 9.13 -1.46 -8.27
C GLU A 763 9.03 -2.85 -7.59
N PRO A 764 7.93 -3.60 -7.78
CA PRO A 764 7.75 -4.90 -7.15
C PRO A 764 8.75 -5.93 -7.68
N GLN A 765 9.42 -6.64 -6.76
CA GLN A 765 10.38 -7.68 -7.12
C GLN A 765 9.72 -9.06 -7.06
N HIS A 766 9.64 -9.73 -8.21
CA HIS A 766 9.29 -11.14 -8.28
C HIS A 766 10.54 -12.01 -8.18
N PHE A 767 10.52 -13.01 -7.30
CA PHE A 767 11.61 -13.97 -7.11
C PHE A 767 11.20 -15.36 -7.62
N SER A 768 12.17 -16.10 -8.15
CA SER A 768 12.00 -17.47 -8.61
C SER A 768 13.25 -18.29 -8.33
N ASN A 769 13.11 -19.62 -8.23
CA ASN A 769 14.27 -20.51 -8.04
C ASN A 769 15.27 -20.38 -9.20
N LYS A 770 16.57 -20.47 -8.86
CA LYS A 770 17.76 -20.16 -9.70
C LYS A 770 17.54 -20.20 -11.21
N ARG A 771 17.67 -19.02 -11.84
CA ARG A 771 17.68 -18.75 -13.31
C ARG A 771 16.99 -19.88 -14.06
N GLY A 772 15.68 -19.96 -13.90
CA GLY A 772 14.89 -21.12 -14.29
C GLY A 772 14.98 -21.37 -15.79
N GLU A 773 16.01 -22.11 -16.21
CA GLU A 773 16.16 -22.72 -17.53
C GLU A 773 15.06 -23.77 -17.67
N TYR A 774 13.84 -23.30 -17.88
CA TYR A 774 12.72 -24.16 -18.23
C TYR A 774 13.02 -24.70 -19.62
N THR A 775 13.64 -25.87 -19.63
CA THR A 775 13.78 -26.67 -20.84
C THR A 775 12.38 -27.11 -21.20
N VAL A 776 11.86 -26.64 -22.33
CA VAL A 776 10.51 -27.00 -22.77
C VAL A 776 10.41 -28.52 -22.89
N THR A 777 9.62 -29.14 -22.01
CA THR A 777 9.48 -30.60 -21.88
C THR A 777 8.39 -31.16 -22.80
N GLY A 778 7.31 -30.40 -23.01
CA GLY A 778 6.33 -30.64 -24.07
C GLY A 778 6.89 -30.31 -25.46
N ASP A 779 6.10 -30.50 -26.51
CA ASP A 779 6.57 -30.23 -27.87
C ASP A 779 6.63 -28.72 -28.18
N THR A 780 5.73 -27.94 -27.55
CA THR A 780 5.70 -26.48 -27.59
C THR A 780 5.33 -25.88 -26.21
N LEU A 781 5.87 -24.70 -25.92
CA LEU A 781 5.46 -23.79 -24.85
C LEU A 781 5.01 -22.47 -25.50
N TRP A 782 3.86 -21.93 -25.09
CA TRP A 782 3.43 -20.59 -25.48
C TRP A 782 3.53 -19.61 -24.30
N ASP A 783 4.12 -18.45 -24.57
CA ASP A 783 4.16 -17.32 -23.64
C ASP A 783 3.04 -16.34 -24.00
N ALA A 784 2.05 -16.22 -23.11
CA ALA A 784 0.86 -15.40 -23.33
C ALA A 784 1.15 -13.89 -23.40
N ASN A 785 2.26 -13.42 -22.80
CA ASN A 785 2.60 -12.01 -22.73
C ASN A 785 3.41 -11.56 -23.95
N THR A 786 4.39 -12.37 -24.37
CA THR A 786 5.19 -12.06 -25.56
C THR A 786 4.62 -12.65 -26.85
N ASN A 787 3.55 -13.46 -26.74
CA ASN A 787 2.90 -14.21 -27.82
C ASN A 787 3.86 -15.10 -28.62
N ASN A 788 4.96 -15.54 -27.99
CA ASN A 788 6.00 -16.35 -28.62
C ASN A 788 5.80 -17.85 -28.35
N TYR A 789 6.25 -18.67 -29.30
CA TYR A 789 6.30 -20.11 -29.18
C TYR A 789 7.74 -20.58 -29.01
N TYR A 790 7.97 -21.42 -28.00
CA TYR A 790 9.25 -22.04 -27.73
C TYR A 790 9.16 -23.54 -27.96
N LEU A 791 10.15 -24.11 -28.64
CA LEU A 791 10.18 -25.52 -29.03
C LEU A 791 10.83 -26.39 -27.94
N LYS A 792 10.45 -27.67 -27.91
CA LYS A 792 11.05 -28.71 -27.07
C LYS A 792 12.57 -28.61 -27.00
N GLY A 793 13.12 -28.63 -25.79
CA GLY A 793 14.57 -28.53 -25.57
C GLY A 793 15.14 -27.11 -25.60
N GLN A 794 14.40 -26.09 -26.04
CA GLN A 794 14.82 -24.70 -25.83
C GLN A 794 14.77 -24.36 -24.33
N LYS A 795 15.80 -23.66 -23.87
CA LYS A 795 15.89 -23.13 -22.51
C LYS A 795 15.29 -21.73 -22.48
N LEU A 796 14.17 -21.54 -21.81
CA LEU A 796 13.70 -20.19 -21.49
C LEU A 796 14.50 -19.62 -20.33
N ASN A 797 14.90 -18.35 -20.43
CA ASN A 797 15.15 -17.54 -19.25
C ASN A 797 13.82 -16.92 -18.84
N MET A 798 13.09 -17.54 -17.90
CA MET A 798 12.03 -16.81 -17.19
C MET A 798 12.71 -15.82 -16.23
N VAL A 799 13.02 -14.64 -16.75
CA VAL A 799 13.73 -13.58 -16.01
C VAL A 799 12.78 -13.01 -14.96
N SER A 800 12.99 -13.40 -13.71
CA SER A 800 12.51 -12.62 -12.57
C SER A 800 13.24 -11.26 -12.59
N ASN A 801 12.52 -10.14 -12.43
CA ASN A 801 13.10 -8.79 -12.54
C ASN A 801 14.32 -8.59 -11.62
N ALA A 802 14.31 -9.24 -10.45
CA ALA A 802 15.42 -9.25 -9.50
C ALA A 802 16.77 -9.78 -10.10
N TYR A 803 16.75 -10.64 -11.12
CA TYR A 803 17.97 -11.08 -11.82
C TYR A 803 18.59 -9.97 -12.69
N GLY A 804 17.77 -9.12 -13.32
CA GLY A 804 18.27 -7.95 -14.05
C GLY A 804 19.01 -6.99 -13.12
N ASN A 805 18.52 -6.90 -11.88
CA ASN A 805 19.01 -6.05 -10.80
C ASN A 805 20.24 -6.60 -10.05
N LYS A 806 20.94 -7.62 -10.58
CA LYS A 806 22.16 -8.24 -9.99
C LYS A 806 21.99 -8.79 -8.57
N MET A 807 20.75 -8.95 -8.09
CA MET A 807 20.47 -9.56 -6.79
C MET A 807 20.84 -11.05 -6.80
N LYS A 808 21.14 -11.62 -5.62
CA LYS A 808 21.49 -13.04 -5.47
C LYS A 808 20.75 -13.65 -4.29
N TRP A 809 20.25 -14.88 -4.45
CA TRP A 809 19.60 -15.66 -3.40
C TRP A 809 19.82 -17.16 -3.64
N ASP A 810 19.62 -17.98 -2.62
CA ASP A 810 19.91 -19.42 -2.69
C ASP A 810 18.71 -20.24 -3.21
N SER A 811 17.52 -19.97 -2.66
CA SER A 811 16.23 -20.58 -2.98
C SER A 811 15.08 -19.63 -2.67
N ILE A 812 13.84 -19.99 -3.00
CA ILE A 812 12.63 -19.34 -2.49
C ILE A 812 11.99 -20.16 -1.35
N THR A 813 11.12 -19.54 -0.56
CA THR A 813 10.35 -20.19 0.50
C THR A 813 9.00 -19.49 0.73
N GLY A 814 8.06 -20.22 1.33
CA GLY A 814 6.71 -19.73 1.63
C GLY A 814 5.82 -19.49 0.40
N PRO A 815 4.53 -19.19 0.62
CA PRO A 815 3.50 -19.13 -0.44
C PRO A 815 3.57 -17.88 -1.34
N TYR A 816 4.52 -17.00 -1.08
CA TYR A 816 4.83 -15.78 -1.85
C TYR A 816 6.20 -15.85 -2.55
N ASN A 817 6.84 -17.02 -2.57
CA ASN A 817 8.14 -17.23 -3.21
C ASN A 817 9.26 -16.31 -2.66
N MET A 818 9.25 -16.02 -1.37
CA MET A 818 10.20 -15.09 -0.74
C MET A 818 11.64 -15.65 -0.78
N PRO A 819 12.66 -14.86 -1.13
CA PRO A 819 14.02 -15.35 -1.36
C PRO A 819 14.78 -15.62 -0.05
N VAL A 820 15.47 -16.75 0.02
CA VAL A 820 16.35 -17.13 1.13
C VAL A 820 17.76 -16.61 0.86
N ASN A 821 18.37 -15.98 1.88
CA ASN A 821 19.70 -15.35 1.81
C ASN A 821 19.83 -14.26 0.73
N LEU A 822 18.81 -13.42 0.56
CA LEU A 822 18.84 -12.34 -0.43
C LEU A 822 20.02 -11.38 -0.19
N THR A 823 20.85 -11.20 -1.20
CA THR A 823 21.96 -10.23 -1.24
C THR A 823 21.71 -9.23 -2.35
N MET A 824 21.61 -7.95 -1.99
CA MET A 824 21.34 -6.83 -2.89
C MET A 824 22.59 -5.95 -3.08
N PRO A 825 22.74 -5.30 -4.25
CA PRO A 825 23.71 -4.22 -4.46
C PRO A 825 23.56 -3.07 -3.45
N TYR A 826 24.61 -2.27 -3.27
CA TYR A 826 24.63 -1.15 -2.32
C TYR A 826 23.68 -0.01 -2.70
N ASP A 827 23.38 0.09 -3.99
CA ASP A 827 22.49 1.05 -4.65
C ASP A 827 21.02 0.59 -4.65
N MET A 828 20.69 -0.49 -3.95
CA MET A 828 19.32 -1.00 -3.79
C MET A 828 18.93 -1.03 -2.32
N ASN A 829 18.89 0.17 -1.73
CA ASN A 829 18.74 0.38 -0.29
C ASN A 829 17.45 1.12 0.12
N ASN A 830 16.57 1.43 -0.85
CA ASN A 830 15.21 1.89 -0.62
C ASN A 830 14.26 0.71 -0.82
N LEU A 831 13.73 0.17 0.28
CA LEU A 831 12.93 -1.06 0.33
C LEU A 831 11.55 -0.77 0.90
N GLN A 832 10.51 -1.30 0.27
CA GLN A 832 9.16 -1.38 0.83
C GLN A 832 8.79 -2.84 1.03
N PHE A 833 8.49 -3.21 2.28
CA PHE A 833 8.00 -4.54 2.63
C PHE A 833 6.47 -4.51 2.63
N HIS A 834 5.84 -5.45 1.94
CA HIS A 834 4.39 -5.67 2.02
C HIS A 834 4.13 -6.92 2.85
N PHE A 835 3.06 -6.92 3.65
CA PHE A 835 2.73 -7.98 4.59
C PHE A 835 1.23 -8.05 4.85
N VAL A 836 0.72 -9.26 5.09
CA VAL A 836 -0.70 -9.51 5.33
C VAL A 836 -0.90 -10.47 6.50
N GLN A 837 -1.99 -10.32 7.26
CA GLN A 837 -2.47 -11.31 8.22
C GLN A 837 -3.30 -12.36 7.48
N SER A 838 -3.04 -13.65 7.73
CA SER A 838 -3.95 -14.71 7.26
C SER A 838 -5.32 -14.51 7.91
N ASN A 839 -6.30 -14.16 7.07
CA ASN A 839 -7.65 -13.68 7.44
C ASN A 839 -8.18 -14.21 8.78
N GLU A 840 -8.54 -13.33 9.72
CA GLU A 840 -9.34 -13.66 10.91
C GLU A 840 -10.81 -13.21 10.77
N GLY A 841 -11.16 -12.56 9.66
CA GLY A 841 -12.48 -11.98 9.41
C GLY A 841 -12.63 -10.57 9.96
N THR A 842 -13.39 -9.76 9.23
CA THR A 842 -14.10 -8.54 9.65
C THR A 842 -13.33 -7.32 10.22
N GLY A 843 -12.13 -7.47 10.78
CA GLY A 843 -11.35 -6.36 11.37
C GLY A 843 -10.23 -5.78 10.49
N ASP A 844 -9.89 -4.50 10.70
CA ASP A 844 -8.64 -3.92 10.20
C ASP A 844 -7.46 -4.54 10.98
N ALA A 845 -6.56 -5.23 10.29
CA ALA A 845 -5.43 -5.91 10.91
C ALA A 845 -4.46 -4.91 11.57
N GLU A 846 -4.24 -5.05 12.88
CA GLU A 846 -3.26 -4.25 13.61
C GLU A 846 -1.86 -4.86 13.47
N TYR A 847 -0.89 -4.10 12.93
CA TYR A 847 0.47 -4.58 12.69
C TYR A 847 1.51 -3.86 13.57
N ARG A 848 2.56 -4.60 13.95
CA ARG A 848 3.83 -4.05 14.44
C ARG A 848 5.00 -4.66 13.68
N TYR A 849 6.05 -3.89 13.47
CA TYR A 849 7.24 -4.32 12.72
C TYR A 849 8.55 -3.89 13.40
N TYR A 850 9.63 -4.56 13.03
CA TYR A 850 10.97 -4.37 13.57
C TYR A 850 12.02 -4.81 12.54
N LEU A 851 12.86 -3.90 12.08
CA LEU A 851 14.01 -4.21 11.23
C LEU A 851 15.26 -4.43 12.09
N GLU A 852 15.55 -5.68 12.39
CA GLU A 852 16.75 -6.07 13.15
C GLU A 852 18.01 -5.62 12.40
N GLY A 853 18.87 -4.86 13.10
CA GLY A 853 20.05 -4.20 12.51
C GLY A 853 19.86 -2.73 12.16
N TYR A 854 18.63 -2.19 12.26
CA TYR A 854 18.33 -0.77 12.03
C TYR A 854 17.46 -0.17 13.15
N ASP A 855 16.32 -0.80 13.46
CA ASP A 855 15.42 -0.36 14.52
C ASP A 855 15.95 -0.73 15.92
N SER A 856 15.51 -0.01 16.96
CA SER A 856 15.93 -0.26 18.35
C SER A 856 14.85 -0.89 19.24
N ALA A 857 13.60 -0.90 18.78
CA ALA A 857 12.45 -1.55 19.39
C ALA A 857 11.39 -1.81 18.30
N TRP A 858 10.35 -2.59 18.61
CA TRP A 858 9.16 -2.71 17.78
C TRP A 858 8.50 -1.34 17.56
N SER A 859 7.89 -1.16 16.38
CA SER A 859 7.07 0.01 16.07
C SER A 859 5.87 0.17 17.02
N GLU A 860 5.29 1.37 17.01
CA GLU A 860 3.90 1.55 17.46
C GLU A 860 2.96 0.69 16.58
N THR A 861 1.80 0.32 17.14
CA THR A 861 0.80 -0.45 16.41
C THR A 861 0.12 0.42 15.36
N THR A 862 -0.04 -0.11 14.14
CA THR A 862 -0.68 0.60 13.03
C THR A 862 -1.73 -0.26 12.35
N THR A 863 -2.94 0.29 12.18
CA THR A 863 -4.08 -0.25 11.42
C THR A 863 -4.02 0.09 9.93
N ASN A 864 -3.43 1.24 9.57
CA ASN A 864 -3.70 1.88 8.27
C ASN A 864 -2.83 1.40 7.09
N THR A 865 -1.79 0.59 7.32
CA THR A 865 -0.84 0.21 6.26
C THR A 865 -0.25 -1.19 6.45
N SER A 866 -0.60 -2.08 5.53
CA SER A 866 0.00 -3.41 5.27
C SER A 866 1.34 -3.36 4.53
N SER A 867 2.02 -2.20 4.58
CA SER A 867 3.38 -2.06 4.04
C SER A 867 4.22 -1.10 4.85
N ARG A 868 5.54 -1.27 4.80
CA ARG A 868 6.51 -0.44 5.52
C ARG A 868 7.71 -0.10 4.65
N ASN A 869 7.99 1.20 4.55
CA ASN A 869 9.11 1.75 3.79
C ASN A 869 10.32 1.95 4.71
N TYR A 870 11.50 1.55 4.21
CA TYR A 870 12.80 1.88 4.77
C TYR A 870 13.65 2.53 3.67
N PHE A 871 14.21 3.70 3.97
CA PHE A 871 14.98 4.51 3.04
C PHE A 871 16.46 4.53 3.43
N GLU A 872 17.32 4.61 2.42
CA GLU A 872 18.78 4.76 2.53
C GLU A 872 19.47 3.77 3.48
N LEU A 873 19.00 2.52 3.52
CA LEU A 873 19.55 1.51 4.42
C LEU A 873 21.08 1.37 4.24
N PRO A 874 21.88 1.38 5.33
CA PRO A 874 23.31 1.13 5.25
C PRO A 874 23.66 -0.26 4.71
N ALA A 875 24.93 -0.46 4.35
CA ALA A 875 25.42 -1.79 4.02
C ALA A 875 25.53 -2.66 5.30
N GLY A 876 24.87 -3.80 5.30
CA GLY A 876 24.72 -4.64 6.48
C GLY A 876 23.86 -5.87 6.23
N LYS A 877 23.70 -6.70 7.27
CA LYS A 877 22.71 -7.78 7.34
C LYS A 877 21.52 -7.29 8.13
N TYR A 878 20.32 -7.57 7.64
CA TYR A 878 19.07 -7.14 8.23
C TYR A 878 18.06 -8.28 8.27
N THR A 879 17.22 -8.29 9.30
CA THR A 879 16.06 -9.19 9.38
C THR A 879 14.82 -8.34 9.62
N PHE A 880 13.97 -8.20 8.60
CA PHE A 880 12.67 -7.56 8.77
C PHE A 880 11.74 -8.54 9.49
N LYS A 881 11.10 -8.08 10.56
CA LYS A 881 10.14 -8.86 11.35
C LYS A 881 8.82 -8.12 11.40
N VAL A 882 7.72 -8.83 11.17
CA VAL A 882 6.36 -8.28 11.27
C VAL A 882 5.46 -9.26 12.01
N SER A 883 4.61 -8.73 12.88
CA SER A 883 3.65 -9.47 13.70
C SER A 883 2.32 -8.72 13.62
N SER A 884 1.24 -9.45 13.40
CA SER A 884 -0.13 -8.94 13.42
C SER A 884 -0.77 -9.26 14.78
N LEU A 885 -1.61 -8.37 15.27
CA LEU A 885 -2.48 -8.61 16.41
C LEU A 885 -3.73 -9.30 15.90
N ASN A 886 -3.98 -10.50 16.39
CA ASN A 886 -5.29 -11.12 16.33
C ASN A 886 -6.18 -10.49 17.39
N SER A 887 -7.46 -10.80 17.38
CA SER A 887 -8.48 -10.27 18.30
C SER A 887 -8.09 -10.28 19.80
N TYR A 888 -7.12 -11.11 20.23
CA TYR A 888 -6.64 -11.18 21.62
C TYR A 888 -5.11 -11.36 21.81
N GLU A 889 -4.34 -11.81 20.81
CA GLU A 889 -2.89 -12.10 20.97
C GLU A 889 -2.07 -11.73 19.72
N TRP A 890 -0.80 -11.37 19.91
CA TRP A 890 0.13 -11.13 18.81
C TRP A 890 0.60 -12.44 18.16
N SER A 891 0.58 -12.48 16.83
CA SER A 891 1.08 -13.60 16.02
C SER A 891 2.57 -13.87 16.27
N LYS A 892 3.02 -15.09 15.92
CA LYS A 892 4.45 -15.36 15.76
C LYS A 892 4.99 -14.48 14.62
N PRO A 893 6.12 -13.77 14.82
CA PRO A 893 6.61 -12.84 13.82
C PRO A 893 7.03 -13.57 12.54
N ALA A 894 6.58 -13.07 11.39
CA ALA A 894 7.14 -13.42 10.10
C ALA A 894 8.51 -12.73 9.96
N GLU A 895 9.54 -13.49 9.59
CA GLU A 895 10.91 -12.99 9.47
C GLU A 895 11.41 -13.10 8.03
N PHE A 896 12.07 -12.05 7.55
CA PHE A 896 12.72 -12.01 6.23
C PHE A 896 14.13 -11.43 6.34
N SER A 897 15.13 -12.26 6.03
CA SER A 897 16.55 -11.93 6.18
C SER A 897 17.19 -11.56 4.83
N PHE A 898 17.84 -10.40 4.78
CA PHE A 898 18.55 -9.91 3.59
C PHE A 898 19.87 -9.21 3.93
N THR A 899 20.71 -8.99 2.93
CA THR A 899 22.02 -8.33 3.05
C THR A 899 22.17 -7.27 1.98
N ILE A 900 22.46 -6.02 2.38
CA ILE A 900 22.87 -4.96 1.47
C ILE A 900 24.39 -4.97 1.39
N ALA A 901 24.93 -5.21 0.19
CA ALA A 901 26.37 -5.25 -0.05
C ALA A 901 27.02 -3.90 0.25
N SER A 902 28.27 -3.92 0.73
CA SER A 902 29.05 -2.68 0.85
C SER A 902 29.41 -2.12 -0.53
N PRO A 903 29.35 -0.78 -0.74
CA PRO A 903 29.91 -0.17 -1.93
C PRO A 903 31.37 -0.58 -2.08
N TRP A 904 31.80 -0.92 -3.30
CA TRP A 904 33.16 -1.41 -3.55
C TRP A 904 34.22 -0.43 -3.06
N TRP A 905 33.93 0.87 -3.10
CA TRP A 905 34.80 1.95 -2.64
C TRP A 905 34.87 2.14 -1.11
N LYS A 906 34.00 1.47 -0.33
CA LYS A 906 34.08 1.36 1.14
C LYS A 906 34.65 0.02 1.61
N SER A 907 35.14 -0.81 0.70
CA SER A 907 35.75 -2.11 1.03
C SER A 907 37.16 -1.97 1.63
N TRP A 908 37.62 -2.99 2.35
CA TRP A 908 38.98 -3.01 2.92
C TRP A 908 40.08 -2.85 1.86
N TRP A 909 39.90 -3.44 0.68
CA TRP A 909 40.85 -3.32 -0.43
C TRP A 909 40.76 -1.96 -1.13
N ALA A 910 39.60 -1.29 -1.13
CA ALA A 910 39.51 0.11 -1.56
C ALA A 910 40.24 1.04 -0.59
N PHE A 911 40.21 0.78 0.72
CA PHE A 911 41.10 1.49 1.67
C PHE A 911 42.58 1.22 1.41
N VAL A 912 42.97 0.02 0.97
CA VAL A 912 44.35 -0.24 0.50
C VAL A 912 44.66 0.57 -0.77
N ILE A 913 43.74 0.63 -1.74
CA ILE A 913 43.91 1.45 -2.95
C ILE A 913 44.00 2.94 -2.59
N TYR A 914 43.16 3.45 -1.68
CA TYR A 914 43.26 4.82 -1.17
C TYR A 914 44.56 5.06 -0.42
N PHE A 915 45.03 4.12 0.39
CA PHE A 915 46.33 4.22 1.05
C PHE A 915 47.46 4.24 0.02
N VAL A 916 47.40 3.43 -1.04
CA VAL A 916 48.37 3.46 -2.15
C VAL A 916 48.27 4.76 -2.95
N LEU A 917 47.07 5.28 -3.22
CA LEU A 917 46.86 6.57 -3.90
C LEU A 917 47.34 7.73 -3.04
N ILE A 918 47.07 7.72 -1.73
CA ILE A 918 47.58 8.70 -0.77
C ILE A 918 49.10 8.53 -0.60
N ALA A 919 49.64 7.31 -0.66
CA ALA A 919 51.08 7.07 -0.63
C ALA A 919 51.76 7.48 -1.94
N LEU A 920 51.08 7.41 -3.09
CA LEU A 920 51.54 7.90 -4.39
C LEU A 920 51.39 9.41 -4.50
N ILE A 921 50.31 10.00 -3.97
CA ILE A 921 50.14 11.45 -3.83
C ILE A 921 51.14 11.99 -2.80
N TYR A 922 51.40 11.27 -1.71
CA TYR A 922 52.45 11.60 -0.75
C TYR A 922 53.83 11.37 -1.34
N ALA A 923 54.07 10.36 -2.19
CA ALA A 923 55.33 10.16 -2.89
C ALA A 923 55.52 11.20 -4.01
N ALA A 924 54.46 11.64 -4.66
CA ALA A 924 54.46 12.73 -5.64
C ALA A 924 54.60 14.08 -4.95
N PHE A 925 53.99 14.30 -3.79
CA PHE A 925 54.14 15.49 -2.94
C PHE A 925 55.47 15.51 -2.19
N ARG A 926 56.02 14.35 -1.83
CA ARG A 926 57.38 14.16 -1.30
C ARG A 926 58.40 14.29 -2.41
N SER A 927 58.13 13.82 -3.64
CA SER A 927 58.97 14.05 -4.82
C SER A 927 58.89 15.51 -5.25
N PHE A 928 57.72 16.16 -5.16
CA PHE A 928 57.55 17.59 -5.38
C PHE A 928 58.22 18.39 -4.26
N ASN A 929 58.14 17.96 -3.01
CA ASN A 929 58.83 18.59 -1.88
C ASN A 929 60.32 18.27 -1.83
N LEU A 930 60.80 17.14 -2.36
CA LEU A 930 62.23 16.86 -2.57
C LEU A 930 62.74 17.58 -3.81
N LYS A 931 61.94 17.77 -4.86
CA LYS A 931 62.25 18.70 -5.96
C LYS A 931 62.19 20.15 -5.49
N ARG A 932 61.35 20.48 -4.50
CA ARG A 932 61.27 21.79 -3.86
C ARG A 932 62.36 21.98 -2.81
N GLN A 933 62.83 20.93 -2.15
CA GLN A 933 63.98 20.95 -1.23
C GLN A 933 65.29 20.94 -2.00
N ASN A 934 65.42 20.15 -3.07
CA ASN A 934 66.53 20.21 -4.02
C ASN A 934 66.50 21.56 -4.75
N LYS A 935 65.34 22.07 -5.19
CA LYS A 935 65.25 23.47 -5.63
C LYS A 935 65.52 24.46 -4.51
N LEU A 936 65.21 24.21 -3.24
CA LEU A 936 65.57 25.10 -2.12
C LEU A 936 67.03 24.93 -1.67
N LEU A 937 67.73 23.87 -2.06
CA LEU A 937 69.15 23.64 -1.86
C LEU A 937 69.94 24.20 -3.05
N GLU A 938 69.54 23.95 -4.29
CA GLU A 938 69.98 24.70 -5.47
C GLU A 938 69.69 26.18 -5.29
N VAL A 939 68.52 26.58 -4.79
CA VAL A 939 68.22 27.98 -4.46
C VAL A 939 68.92 28.40 -3.17
N LYS A 940 69.41 27.56 -2.25
CA LYS A 940 70.31 28.01 -1.16
C LYS A 940 71.77 28.14 -1.57
N VAL A 941 72.23 27.28 -2.47
CA VAL A 941 73.57 27.30 -3.07
C VAL A 941 73.63 28.45 -4.07
N ASN A 942 72.65 28.57 -4.96
CA ASN A 942 72.45 29.76 -5.78
C ASN A 942 72.04 30.98 -4.94
N GLN A 943 71.35 30.91 -3.80
CA GLN A 943 71.22 32.07 -2.88
C GLN A 943 72.49 32.33 -2.10
N ARG A 944 73.51 31.48 -2.05
CA ARG A 944 74.82 31.86 -1.49
C ARG A 944 75.70 32.48 -2.58
N THR A 945 75.79 31.82 -3.73
CA THR A 945 76.49 32.31 -4.93
C THR A 945 75.79 33.55 -5.53
N ALA A 946 74.54 33.81 -5.12
CA ALA A 946 73.78 35.00 -5.47
C ALA A 946 73.34 35.89 -4.27
N GLN A 947 73.41 35.53 -2.99
CA GLN A 947 73.58 36.60 -1.96
C GLN A 947 74.92 37.34 -2.16
N LEU A 948 75.76 36.82 -3.06
CA LEU A 948 76.83 37.54 -3.73
C LEU A 948 76.38 38.24 -5.03
N ASN A 949 76.13 37.49 -6.12
CA ASN A 949 75.79 38.08 -7.43
C ASN A 949 74.46 38.86 -7.47
N GLN A 950 73.47 38.40 -6.71
CA GLN A 950 72.17 39.01 -6.42
C GLN A 950 72.19 39.95 -5.22
N SER A 951 73.25 40.14 -4.42
CA SER A 951 73.37 41.44 -3.72
C SER A 951 73.67 42.56 -4.73
N LEU A 952 74.53 42.26 -5.73
CA LEU A 952 74.81 43.14 -6.87
C LEU A 952 73.67 43.18 -7.92
N LYS A 953 72.80 42.16 -7.95
CA LYS A 953 71.77 41.95 -8.97
C LYS A 953 70.33 42.02 -8.42
N GLU A 954 70.02 41.92 -7.12
CA GLU A 954 68.77 42.40 -6.48
C GLU A 954 68.79 43.92 -6.46
N LEU A 955 69.93 44.59 -6.24
CA LEU A 955 70.01 46.05 -6.44
C LEU A 955 69.52 46.47 -7.84
N LYS A 956 69.73 45.61 -8.86
CA LYS A 956 69.22 45.80 -10.24
C LYS A 956 67.92 45.03 -10.56
N SER A 957 67.57 43.97 -9.84
CA SER A 957 66.43 43.08 -10.14
C SER A 957 65.27 43.26 -9.19
N THR A 958 65.45 43.79 -7.98
CA THR A 958 64.36 44.41 -7.21
C THR A 958 63.85 45.63 -8.00
N GLN A 959 64.76 46.40 -8.60
CA GLN A 959 64.44 47.49 -9.53
C GLN A 959 63.68 46.99 -10.78
N ALA A 960 64.00 45.79 -11.30
CA ALA A 960 63.29 45.19 -12.45
C ALA A 960 62.03 44.35 -12.08
N GLN A 961 61.97 43.79 -10.87
CA GLN A 961 60.83 42.99 -10.39
C GLN A 961 59.74 43.85 -9.76
N LEU A 962 60.03 45.07 -9.30
CA LEU A 962 58.99 46.08 -9.10
C LEU A 962 58.23 46.28 -10.41
N ILE A 963 58.94 46.59 -11.51
CA ILE A 963 58.40 46.77 -12.87
C ILE A 963 57.67 45.51 -13.39
N GLN A 964 58.09 44.30 -13.00
CA GLN A 964 57.42 43.06 -13.42
C GLN A 964 56.23 42.68 -12.53
N SER A 965 56.27 43.01 -11.23
CA SER A 965 55.12 42.85 -10.33
C SER A 965 54.00 43.84 -10.66
N GLU A 966 54.37 45.05 -11.11
CA GLU A 966 53.46 46.06 -11.66
C GLU A 966 52.73 45.54 -12.91
N LYS A 967 53.43 44.84 -13.82
CA LYS A 967 52.78 44.18 -14.98
C LYS A 967 51.85 43.01 -14.62
N MET A 968 52.15 42.26 -13.55
CA MET A 968 51.26 41.20 -13.06
C MET A 968 50.09 41.75 -12.24
N ALA A 969 50.24 42.88 -11.56
CA ALA A 969 49.16 43.63 -10.91
C ALA A 969 48.22 44.26 -11.96
N SER A 970 48.80 44.89 -12.99
CA SER A 970 48.07 45.48 -14.13
C SER A 970 47.22 44.45 -14.89
N LEU A 971 47.68 43.20 -15.04
CA LEU A 971 46.88 42.12 -15.63
C LEU A 971 45.71 41.68 -14.73
N GLY A 972 45.85 41.83 -13.40
CA GLY A 972 44.77 41.67 -12.44
C GLY A 972 43.69 42.75 -12.56
N GLU A 973 44.09 44.02 -12.71
CA GLU A 973 43.17 45.12 -12.98
C GLU A 973 42.46 44.97 -14.33
N LEU A 974 43.18 44.64 -15.41
CA LEU A 974 42.60 44.44 -16.74
C LEU A 974 41.55 43.33 -16.77
N THR A 975 41.75 42.26 -16.00
CA THR A 975 40.77 41.16 -15.92
C THR A 975 39.48 41.59 -15.20
N ALA A 976 39.57 42.50 -14.24
CA ALA A 976 38.39 43.13 -13.62
C ALA A 976 37.74 44.19 -14.53
N GLY A 977 38.53 44.97 -15.26
CA GLY A 977 38.05 45.95 -16.25
C GLY A 977 37.27 45.30 -17.39
N ILE A 978 37.69 44.13 -17.86
CA ILE A 978 36.99 43.37 -18.91
C ILE A 978 35.63 42.82 -18.41
N ALA A 979 35.49 42.51 -17.12
CA ALA A 979 34.18 42.20 -16.55
C ALA A 979 33.24 43.43 -16.58
N HIS A 980 33.77 44.62 -16.29
CA HIS A 980 33.03 45.89 -16.33
C HIS A 980 32.64 46.30 -17.76
N GLU A 981 33.54 46.20 -18.74
CA GLU A 981 33.24 46.52 -20.14
C GLU A 981 32.31 45.52 -20.83
N ILE A 982 32.19 44.29 -20.32
CA ILE A 982 31.18 43.32 -20.77
C ILE A 982 29.83 43.56 -20.08
N GLN A 983 29.81 43.98 -18.80
CA GLN A 983 28.57 44.37 -18.11
C GLN A 983 27.88 45.57 -18.76
N ASN A 984 28.63 46.58 -19.19
CA ASN A 984 28.05 47.81 -19.76
C ASN A 984 27.08 47.56 -20.94
N PRO A 985 27.46 46.87 -22.05
CA PRO A 985 26.53 46.55 -23.13
C PRO A 985 25.42 45.57 -22.71
N LEU A 986 25.66 44.68 -21.75
CA LEU A 986 24.61 43.79 -21.20
C LEU A 986 23.52 44.56 -20.47
N ASN A 987 23.88 45.56 -19.67
CA ASN A 987 22.93 46.45 -18.99
C ASN A 987 22.11 47.26 -20.00
N PHE A 988 22.72 47.77 -21.07
CA PHE A 988 21.97 48.44 -22.13
C PHE A 988 21.02 47.50 -22.87
N VAL A 989 21.43 46.27 -23.18
CA VAL A 989 20.53 45.26 -23.79
C VAL A 989 19.31 45.00 -22.89
N ASN A 990 19.52 44.83 -21.58
CA ASN A 990 18.41 44.62 -20.64
C ASN A 990 17.49 45.85 -20.54
N ASN A 991 18.02 47.05 -20.32
CA ASN A 991 17.20 48.27 -20.20
C ASN A 991 16.39 48.55 -21.47
N PHE A 992 16.97 48.37 -22.67
CA PHE A 992 16.21 48.56 -23.92
C PHE A 992 15.20 47.43 -24.17
N SER A 993 15.40 46.22 -23.63
CA SER A 993 14.36 45.20 -23.63
C SER A 993 13.19 45.55 -22.69
N GLU A 994 13.47 46.15 -21.54
CA GLU A 994 12.46 46.57 -20.56
C GLU A 994 11.59 47.73 -21.10
N VAL A 995 12.19 48.77 -21.66
CA VAL A 995 11.48 49.90 -22.32
C VAL A 995 10.61 49.42 -23.49
N ASN A 996 11.04 48.42 -24.25
CA ASN A 996 10.22 47.83 -25.32
C ASN A 996 8.97 47.11 -24.78
N VAL A 997 8.99 46.60 -23.54
CA VAL A 997 7.79 46.01 -22.93
C VAL A 997 6.82 47.12 -22.50
N GLU A 998 7.31 48.19 -21.86
CA GLU A 998 6.48 49.34 -21.46
C GLU A 998 5.82 50.01 -22.68
N LEU A 999 6.56 50.29 -23.76
CA LEU A 999 6.00 50.87 -24.99
C LEU A 999 4.96 49.97 -25.67
N ILE A 1000 5.08 48.64 -25.56
CA ILE A 1000 4.05 47.70 -26.06
C ILE A 1000 2.79 47.73 -25.18
N GLU A 1001 2.91 48.04 -23.88
CA GLU A 1001 1.76 48.26 -23.00
C GLU A 1001 1.12 49.63 -23.21
N GLU A 1002 1.90 50.69 -23.44
CA GLU A 1002 1.37 52.01 -23.82
C GLU A 1002 0.66 51.98 -25.19
N LEU A 1003 1.24 51.31 -26.20
CA LEU A 1003 0.59 51.11 -27.50
C LEU A 1003 -0.77 50.38 -27.36
N LYS A 1004 -0.87 49.41 -26.44
CA LYS A 1004 -2.15 48.74 -26.12
C LYS A 1004 -3.11 49.65 -25.34
N SER A 1005 -2.59 50.48 -24.44
CA SER A 1005 -3.36 51.44 -23.62
C SER A 1005 -3.98 52.52 -24.49
N GLU A 1006 -3.22 53.20 -25.35
CA GLU A 1006 -3.76 54.28 -26.18
C GLU A 1006 -4.76 53.77 -27.23
N ARG A 1007 -4.47 52.61 -27.83
CA ARG A 1007 -5.41 51.88 -28.69
C ARG A 1007 -6.73 51.51 -27.99
N SER A 1008 -6.79 51.52 -26.66
CA SER A 1008 -8.00 51.27 -25.88
C SER A 1008 -8.81 52.52 -25.52
N LYS A 1009 -8.29 53.74 -25.74
CA LYS A 1009 -8.86 54.97 -25.13
C LYS A 1009 -9.66 55.90 -26.04
N VAL A 1010 -9.35 56.03 -27.33
CA VAL A 1010 -10.10 56.96 -28.23
C VAL A 1010 -10.35 56.38 -29.62
N LYS A 1011 -11.58 56.57 -30.13
CA LYS A 1011 -11.94 56.31 -31.54
C LYS A 1011 -11.34 57.39 -32.43
N HIS A 1012 -10.48 57.01 -33.38
CA HIS A 1012 -9.79 57.95 -34.26
C HIS A 1012 -10.72 58.94 -35.00
N GLU A 1013 -10.32 60.21 -35.00
CA GLU A 1013 -9.94 60.87 -36.25
C GLU A 1013 -8.50 61.37 -36.10
N ASN A 1014 -7.64 61.07 -37.09
CA ASN A 1014 -6.19 61.37 -37.16
C ASN A 1014 -5.29 60.70 -36.08
N GLY A 1015 -4.81 59.50 -36.38
CA GLY A 1015 -3.84 58.76 -35.56
C GLY A 1015 -2.39 59.04 -35.93
N GLU A 1016 -1.81 60.13 -35.41
CA GLU A 1016 -0.35 60.35 -35.41
C GLU A 1016 0.41 59.62 -34.27
N PRO A 1017 -0.14 59.33 -33.07
CA PRO A 1017 0.65 58.74 -31.96
C PRO A 1017 1.11 57.29 -32.14
N GLU A 1018 0.40 56.47 -32.92
CA GLU A 1018 0.67 55.02 -32.98
C GLU A 1018 1.92 54.67 -33.81
N ASP A 1019 2.20 55.43 -34.87
CA ASP A 1019 3.38 55.23 -35.73
C ASP A 1019 4.69 55.69 -35.07
N GLU A 1020 4.63 56.65 -34.13
CA GLU A 1020 5.79 57.16 -33.40
C GLU A 1020 6.33 56.07 -32.44
N ILE A 1021 5.43 55.44 -31.66
CA ILE A 1021 5.76 54.33 -30.75
C ILE A 1021 6.29 53.11 -31.52
N LEU A 1022 5.72 52.78 -32.69
CA LEU A 1022 6.19 51.66 -33.53
C LEU A 1022 7.60 51.89 -34.09
N ASN A 1023 7.93 53.13 -34.51
CA ASN A 1023 9.29 53.47 -34.94
C ASN A 1023 10.32 53.38 -33.81
N ASP A 1024 9.96 53.81 -32.60
CA ASP A 1024 10.86 53.72 -31.45
C ASP A 1024 11.16 52.26 -31.04
N ILE A 1025 10.15 51.38 -31.11
CA ILE A 1025 10.34 49.94 -30.92
C ILE A 1025 11.30 49.36 -31.98
N GLU A 1026 11.15 49.71 -33.26
CA GLU A 1026 12.05 49.25 -34.31
C GLU A 1026 13.49 49.72 -34.08
N GLN A 1027 13.69 51.01 -33.78
CA GLN A 1027 15.04 51.55 -33.51
C GLN A 1027 15.72 50.86 -32.33
N ASN A 1028 14.97 50.54 -31.27
CA ASN A 1028 15.53 49.88 -30.09
C ASN A 1028 15.94 48.44 -30.39
N LEU A 1029 15.15 47.69 -31.18
CA LEU A 1029 15.51 46.33 -31.61
C LEU A 1029 16.76 46.31 -32.52
N GLN A 1030 16.91 47.27 -33.42
CA GLN A 1030 18.11 47.39 -34.26
C GLN A 1030 19.38 47.68 -33.43
N LYS A 1031 19.27 48.53 -32.40
CA LYS A 1031 20.38 48.82 -31.46
C LYS A 1031 20.81 47.59 -30.67
N ILE A 1032 19.85 46.82 -30.13
CA ILE A 1032 20.13 45.55 -29.41
C ILE A 1032 20.93 44.57 -30.29
N LEU A 1033 20.53 44.39 -31.55
CA LEU A 1033 21.23 43.50 -32.49
C LEU A 1033 22.68 43.96 -32.80
N HIS A 1034 22.91 45.27 -32.93
CA HIS A 1034 24.24 45.83 -33.17
C HIS A 1034 25.20 45.54 -32.01
N HIS A 1035 24.77 45.80 -30.77
CA HIS A 1035 25.61 45.61 -29.59
C HIS A 1035 25.90 44.14 -29.29
N GLY A 1036 24.94 43.23 -29.55
CA GLY A 1036 25.17 41.78 -29.45
C GLY A 1036 26.28 41.27 -30.38
N LYS A 1037 26.30 41.71 -31.65
CA LYS A 1037 27.37 41.34 -32.61
C LYS A 1037 28.74 41.91 -32.22
N ARG A 1038 28.78 43.05 -31.53
CA ARG A 1038 30.02 43.65 -31.04
C ARG A 1038 30.63 42.85 -29.89
N ALA A 1039 29.82 42.37 -28.94
CA ALA A 1039 30.28 41.52 -27.84
C ALA A 1039 30.92 40.21 -28.34
N ASP A 1040 30.30 39.52 -29.30
CA ASP A 1040 30.81 38.28 -29.90
C ASP A 1040 32.20 38.45 -30.56
N SER A 1041 32.42 39.57 -31.26
CA SER A 1041 33.72 39.81 -31.93
C SER A 1041 34.88 40.07 -30.96
N ILE A 1042 34.61 40.73 -29.83
CA ILE A 1042 35.60 41.03 -28.78
C ILE A 1042 36.04 39.74 -28.07
N VAL A 1043 35.08 38.88 -27.69
CA VAL A 1043 35.35 37.59 -27.04
C VAL A 1043 36.21 36.68 -27.94
N LYS A 1044 35.92 36.64 -29.25
CA LYS A 1044 36.72 35.87 -30.23
C LYS A 1044 38.15 36.39 -30.38
N GLY A 1045 38.35 37.71 -30.38
CA GLY A 1045 39.69 38.31 -30.44
C GLY A 1045 40.55 37.98 -29.21
N MET A 1046 39.96 38.08 -28.02
CA MET A 1046 40.65 37.80 -26.75
C MET A 1046 41.04 36.31 -26.61
N LEU A 1047 40.17 35.40 -27.04
CA LEU A 1047 40.43 33.94 -27.05
C LEU A 1047 41.58 33.53 -27.99
N GLN A 1048 41.88 34.31 -29.03
CA GLN A 1048 42.97 34.01 -29.98
C GLN A 1048 44.37 34.45 -29.51
N HIS A 1049 44.48 35.23 -28.43
CA HIS A 1049 45.75 35.68 -27.84
C HIS A 1049 46.06 34.97 -26.50
N SER A 1050 45.07 34.33 -25.88
CA SER A 1050 45.22 33.53 -24.64
C SER A 1050 45.61 32.06 -24.90
N ARG A 1051 45.34 31.53 -26.09
CA ARG A 1051 45.72 30.15 -26.46
C ARG A 1051 47.19 30.06 -26.87
N ALA A 1052 48.04 29.56 -25.98
CA ALA A 1052 49.34 29.02 -26.36
C ALA A 1052 49.14 27.75 -27.20
N ASN A 1053 49.34 27.85 -28.51
CA ASN A 1053 49.34 26.67 -29.38
C ASN A 1053 50.59 25.83 -29.11
N SER A 1054 50.42 24.56 -28.75
CA SER A 1054 51.49 23.58 -28.59
C SER A 1054 51.91 23.01 -29.95
N GLY A 1055 52.24 23.88 -30.91
CA GLY A 1055 52.80 23.45 -32.19
C GLY A 1055 54.11 22.70 -31.94
N LYS A 1056 54.22 21.47 -32.45
CA LYS A 1056 55.53 20.82 -32.52
C LYS A 1056 56.35 21.51 -33.59
N LYS A 1057 57.62 21.73 -33.30
CA LYS A 1057 58.58 22.07 -34.35
C LYS A 1057 58.77 20.84 -35.23
N GLU A 1058 58.76 21.07 -36.53
CA GLU A 1058 58.88 20.06 -37.57
C GLU A 1058 59.83 20.60 -38.65
N LEU A 1059 60.70 19.74 -39.18
CA LEU A 1059 61.65 20.08 -40.23
C LEU A 1059 60.92 20.48 -41.53
N THR A 1060 60.70 21.78 -41.68
CA THR A 1060 59.85 22.40 -42.69
C THR A 1060 60.68 23.02 -43.81
N GLU A 1061 60.23 22.88 -45.05
CA GLU A 1061 60.87 23.46 -46.22
C GLU A 1061 60.42 24.91 -46.41
N ILE A 1062 61.25 25.87 -45.96
CA ILE A 1062 60.87 27.28 -45.80
C ILE A 1062 60.47 27.94 -47.13
N ASN A 1063 61.15 27.63 -48.24
CA ASN A 1063 60.87 28.23 -49.55
C ASN A 1063 59.46 27.87 -50.07
N ALA A 1064 59.04 26.62 -49.92
CA ALA A 1064 57.70 26.17 -50.29
C ALA A 1064 56.63 26.88 -49.45
N LEU A 1065 56.87 27.03 -48.14
CA LEU A 1065 55.97 27.74 -47.22
C LEU A 1065 55.80 29.22 -47.60
N VAL A 1066 56.88 29.86 -48.03
CA VAL A 1066 56.88 31.27 -48.47
C VAL A 1066 56.08 31.44 -49.77
N ASP A 1067 56.30 30.62 -50.80
CA ASP A 1067 55.55 30.72 -52.07
C ASP A 1067 54.04 30.49 -51.86
N GLU A 1068 53.66 29.51 -51.04
CA GLU A 1068 52.27 29.25 -50.66
C GLU A 1068 51.63 30.48 -49.97
N CYS A 1069 52.31 31.05 -48.97
CA CYS A 1069 51.82 32.22 -48.25
C CYS A 1069 51.65 33.46 -49.14
N VAL A 1070 52.56 33.69 -50.10
CA VAL A 1070 52.48 34.80 -51.05
C VAL A 1070 51.25 34.67 -51.96
N ARG A 1071 51.02 33.48 -52.54
CA ARG A 1071 49.84 33.20 -53.38
C ARG A 1071 48.54 33.38 -52.60
N LEU A 1072 48.46 32.80 -51.39
CA LEU A 1072 47.27 32.88 -50.54
C LEU A 1072 46.93 34.34 -50.17
N SER A 1073 47.93 35.13 -49.76
CA SER A 1073 47.74 36.53 -49.40
C SER A 1073 47.30 37.40 -50.59
N TYR A 1074 47.88 37.17 -51.78
CA TYR A 1074 47.50 37.89 -53.00
C TYR A 1074 46.05 37.61 -53.43
N HIS A 1075 45.67 36.33 -53.50
CA HIS A 1075 44.29 35.95 -53.81
C HIS A 1075 43.30 36.44 -52.76
N GLY A 1076 43.67 36.43 -51.48
CA GLY A 1076 42.86 37.00 -50.40
C GLY A 1076 42.59 38.50 -50.54
N MET A 1077 43.54 39.28 -51.06
CA MET A 1077 43.35 40.70 -51.35
C MET A 1077 42.47 40.93 -52.60
N ARG A 1078 42.68 40.18 -53.70
CA ARG A 1078 41.80 40.27 -54.88
C ARG A 1078 40.35 39.86 -54.60
N ALA A 1079 40.12 38.95 -53.65
CA ALA A 1079 38.78 38.58 -53.21
C ALA A 1079 38.04 39.72 -52.48
N LYS A 1080 38.78 40.58 -51.76
CA LYS A 1080 38.22 41.76 -51.06
C LYS A 1080 38.04 42.98 -51.97
N SER A 1081 38.92 43.17 -52.95
CA SER A 1081 38.81 44.27 -53.92
C SER A 1081 39.16 43.74 -55.31
N LYS A 1082 38.16 43.57 -56.18
CA LYS A 1082 38.33 42.96 -57.51
C LYS A 1082 39.30 43.73 -58.43
N GLU A 1083 39.42 45.04 -58.20
CA GLU A 1083 40.29 45.99 -58.89
C GLU A 1083 41.75 45.97 -58.40
N PHE A 1084 42.02 45.28 -57.28
CA PHE A 1084 43.38 45.10 -56.80
C PHE A 1084 44.17 44.21 -57.77
N ASN A 1085 45.32 44.73 -58.20
CA ASN A 1085 46.29 44.04 -59.04
C ASN A 1085 47.68 44.61 -58.72
N ALA A 1086 48.64 43.75 -58.40
CA ALA A 1086 49.99 44.12 -57.98
C ALA A 1086 51.02 43.13 -58.54
N THR A 1087 52.18 43.63 -58.94
CA THR A 1087 53.30 42.84 -59.45
C THR A 1087 54.01 42.15 -58.29
N ILE A 1088 54.27 40.85 -58.41
CA ILE A 1088 54.92 40.04 -57.37
C ILE A 1088 56.25 39.50 -57.89
N ASN A 1089 57.34 39.82 -57.18
CA ASN A 1089 58.68 39.33 -57.49
C ASN A 1089 59.17 38.37 -56.38
N ILE A 1090 59.41 37.11 -56.72
CA ILE A 1090 59.84 36.05 -55.79
C ILE A 1090 61.24 35.58 -56.18
N ASN A 1091 62.16 35.50 -55.21
CA ASN A 1091 63.52 34.98 -55.43
C ASN A 1091 63.98 34.16 -54.20
N LEU A 1092 64.09 32.84 -54.34
CA LEU A 1092 64.26 31.90 -53.21
C LEU A 1092 65.57 31.12 -53.33
N ASP A 1093 66.31 31.01 -52.24
CA ASP A 1093 67.62 30.33 -52.17
C ASP A 1093 67.44 28.83 -51.89
N GLU A 1094 67.70 27.99 -52.89
CA GLU A 1094 67.54 26.52 -52.81
C GLU A 1094 68.44 25.86 -51.75
N SER A 1095 69.51 26.53 -51.27
CA SER A 1095 70.47 25.95 -50.32
C SER A 1095 69.96 25.85 -48.88
N ILE A 1096 68.84 26.50 -48.55
CA ILE A 1096 68.31 26.62 -47.17
C ILE A 1096 67.99 25.25 -46.55
N GLY A 1097 67.45 24.31 -47.33
CA GLY A 1097 67.00 23.00 -46.83
C GLY A 1097 65.76 23.09 -45.93
N ARG A 1098 65.67 22.18 -44.96
CA ARG A 1098 64.54 22.12 -44.01
C ARG A 1098 64.97 22.59 -42.62
N THR A 1099 64.17 23.45 -42.00
CA THR A 1099 64.46 24.12 -40.73
C THR A 1099 63.43 23.73 -39.68
N ASP A 1100 63.86 23.55 -38.42
CA ASP A 1100 63.01 23.10 -37.31
C ASP A 1100 62.16 24.25 -36.72
N VAL A 1101 61.01 24.49 -37.36
CA VAL A 1101 60.03 25.53 -37.01
C VAL A 1101 58.66 24.92 -36.79
N VAL A 1102 57.73 25.65 -36.16
CA VAL A 1102 56.30 25.31 -36.25
C VAL A 1102 55.79 25.93 -37.56
N PRO A 1103 55.51 25.15 -38.64
CA PRO A 1103 55.11 25.72 -39.94
C PRO A 1103 53.90 26.64 -39.82
N GLN A 1104 52.90 26.25 -39.03
CA GLN A 1104 51.66 26.99 -38.81
C GLN A 1104 51.89 28.40 -38.21
N ASP A 1105 52.84 28.52 -37.28
CA ASP A 1105 53.16 29.79 -36.63
C ASP A 1105 53.95 30.70 -37.57
N ILE A 1106 54.90 30.15 -38.33
CA ILE A 1106 55.66 30.91 -39.34
C ILE A 1106 54.75 31.34 -40.51
N SER A 1107 53.82 30.50 -40.99
CA SER A 1107 52.79 30.92 -41.95
C SER A 1107 51.93 32.06 -41.41
N ARG A 1108 51.56 32.03 -40.12
CA ARG A 1108 50.78 33.11 -39.49
C ARG A 1108 51.55 34.44 -39.46
N VAL A 1109 52.86 34.39 -39.20
CA VAL A 1109 53.77 35.55 -39.33
C VAL A 1109 53.78 36.05 -40.77
N LEU A 1110 54.12 35.19 -41.74
CA LEU A 1110 54.28 35.57 -43.15
C LEU A 1110 52.99 36.16 -43.74
N LEU A 1111 51.83 35.52 -43.51
CA LEU A 1111 50.53 36.03 -43.96
C LEU A 1111 50.19 37.40 -43.34
N ASN A 1112 50.55 37.66 -42.09
CA ASN A 1112 50.35 38.99 -41.48
C ASN A 1112 51.21 40.07 -42.14
N LEU A 1113 52.47 39.78 -42.45
CA LEU A 1113 53.36 40.74 -43.12
C LEU A 1113 52.92 41.00 -44.57
N LEU A 1114 52.62 39.93 -45.32
CA LEU A 1114 52.19 40.01 -46.72
C LEU A 1114 50.85 40.74 -46.88
N ASN A 1115 49.87 40.47 -46.01
CA ASN A 1115 48.59 41.20 -46.04
C ASN A 1115 48.75 42.69 -45.73
N ASN A 1116 49.71 43.07 -44.89
CA ASN A 1116 50.01 44.48 -44.63
C ASN A 1116 50.76 45.14 -45.80
N ALA A 1117 51.71 44.44 -46.43
CA ALA A 1117 52.40 44.89 -47.65
C ALA A 1117 51.41 45.13 -48.80
N PHE A 1118 50.53 44.16 -49.10
CA PHE A 1118 49.52 44.32 -50.16
C PHE A 1118 48.49 45.41 -49.87
N TYR A 1119 48.11 45.62 -48.59
CA TYR A 1119 47.26 46.75 -48.20
C TYR A 1119 47.95 48.10 -48.44
N ALA A 1120 49.22 48.23 -48.07
CA ALA A 1120 49.97 49.49 -48.19
C ALA A 1120 50.19 49.94 -49.65
N VAL A 1121 50.29 49.00 -50.60
CA VAL A 1121 50.40 49.32 -52.03
C VAL A 1121 49.04 49.59 -52.69
N ASP A 1122 47.95 48.96 -52.23
CA ASP A 1122 46.58 49.25 -52.67
C ASP A 1122 46.12 50.64 -52.21
N GLU A 1123 46.38 50.99 -50.95
CA GLU A 1123 46.06 52.28 -50.37
C GLU A 1123 46.77 53.43 -51.13
N LYS A 1124 48.06 53.26 -51.44
CA LYS A 1124 48.84 54.23 -52.22
C LYS A 1124 48.27 54.44 -53.63
N LYS A 1125 47.81 53.37 -54.29
CA LYS A 1125 47.16 53.45 -55.60
C LYS A 1125 45.86 54.26 -55.54
N LYS A 1126 45.06 54.08 -54.48
CA LYS A 1126 43.75 54.73 -54.28
C LYS A 1126 43.84 56.17 -53.74
N SER A 1127 44.98 56.59 -53.21
CA SER A 1127 45.18 57.94 -52.65
C SER A 1127 45.15 59.02 -53.75
N PRO A 1128 44.41 60.14 -53.58
CA PRO A 1128 44.24 61.17 -54.61
C PRO A 1128 45.52 61.91 -55.01
N GLN A 1129 46.62 61.76 -54.26
CA GLN A 1129 47.93 62.31 -54.63
C GLN A 1129 48.60 61.58 -55.80
N SER A 1130 48.30 60.29 -56.05
CA SER A 1130 48.89 59.53 -57.16
C SER A 1130 48.45 60.04 -58.54
N LEU A 1131 47.23 60.59 -58.63
CA LEU A 1131 46.59 61.06 -59.87
C LEU A 1131 47.10 62.40 -60.42
N LYS A 1132 47.97 63.13 -59.69
CA LYS A 1132 48.38 64.50 -60.06
C LYS A 1132 49.83 64.69 -60.52
N GLY A 1133 50.62 63.61 -60.66
CA GLY A 1133 52.01 63.77 -61.09
C GLY A 1133 52.85 62.51 -61.16
N SER A 1134 52.28 61.36 -61.54
CA SER A 1134 53.06 60.16 -61.87
C SER A 1134 52.20 59.11 -62.59
N GLU A 1135 52.09 59.24 -63.91
CA GLU A 1135 51.81 58.06 -64.75
C GLU A 1135 52.93 57.04 -64.50
N GLY A 1136 52.58 55.82 -64.08
CA GLY A 1136 53.54 54.72 -63.89
C GLY A 1136 53.73 54.16 -62.47
N TYR A 1137 52.93 54.52 -61.46
CA TYR A 1137 52.95 53.76 -60.20
C TYR A 1137 52.28 52.39 -60.34
N GLU A 1138 53.10 51.34 -60.45
CA GLU A 1138 52.65 49.95 -60.35
C GLU A 1138 52.84 49.40 -58.92
N PRO A 1139 51.76 48.99 -58.22
CA PRO A 1139 51.85 48.33 -56.93
C PRO A 1139 52.74 47.09 -57.02
N THR A 1140 53.80 47.02 -56.22
CA THR A 1140 54.79 45.92 -56.29
C THR A 1140 55.14 45.42 -54.90
N VAL A 1141 55.12 44.09 -54.72
CA VAL A 1141 55.61 43.40 -53.51
C VAL A 1141 56.65 42.37 -53.91
N SER A 1142 57.73 42.29 -53.13
CA SER A 1142 58.88 41.44 -53.40
C SER A 1142 59.25 40.60 -52.17
N VAL A 1143 59.63 39.35 -52.37
CA VAL A 1143 59.95 38.40 -51.29
C VAL A 1143 61.20 37.62 -51.63
N CYS A 1144 62.14 37.51 -50.68
CA CYS A 1144 63.32 36.68 -50.83
C CYS A 1144 63.72 35.91 -49.57
N THR A 1145 64.47 34.83 -49.76
CA THR A 1145 65.03 33.98 -48.70
C THR A 1145 66.53 33.78 -48.88
N LYS A 1146 67.28 33.59 -47.79
CA LYS A 1146 68.73 33.31 -47.79
C LYS A 1146 69.15 32.39 -46.65
N ARG A 1147 70.13 31.50 -46.89
CA ARG A 1147 70.83 30.78 -45.81
C ARG A 1147 72.00 31.62 -45.26
N LEU A 1148 72.09 31.69 -43.94
CA LEU A 1148 73.18 32.31 -43.18
C LEU A 1148 73.78 31.26 -42.22
N ASP A 1149 74.98 31.52 -41.70
CA ASP A 1149 75.69 30.55 -40.86
C ASP A 1149 74.92 30.32 -39.53
N GLY A 1150 74.27 29.15 -39.42
CA GLY A 1150 73.33 28.82 -38.34
C GLY A 1150 71.98 29.55 -38.35
N LYS A 1151 71.59 30.26 -39.42
CA LYS A 1151 70.32 31.01 -39.51
C LYS A 1151 69.68 31.00 -40.91
N VAL A 1152 68.38 31.23 -40.99
CA VAL A 1152 67.62 31.46 -42.23
C VAL A 1152 67.01 32.86 -42.19
N GLU A 1153 67.16 33.64 -43.25
CA GLU A 1153 66.56 34.96 -43.40
C GLU A 1153 65.43 34.96 -44.44
N ILE A 1154 64.33 35.65 -44.13
CA ILE A 1154 63.18 35.87 -45.00
C ILE A 1154 62.86 37.37 -45.02
N GLN A 1155 62.85 38.00 -46.19
CA GLN A 1155 62.55 39.43 -46.35
C GLN A 1155 61.30 39.63 -47.22
N VAL A 1156 60.36 40.45 -46.75
CA VAL A 1156 59.16 40.91 -47.49
C VAL A 1156 59.24 42.42 -47.66
N LYS A 1157 59.17 42.92 -48.89
CA LYS A 1157 59.31 44.36 -49.21
C LYS A 1157 58.23 44.87 -50.17
N ASP A 1158 57.62 45.99 -49.82
CA ASP A 1158 56.60 46.72 -50.60
C ASP A 1158 57.10 48.09 -51.10
N ASN A 1159 56.41 48.65 -52.12
CA ASN A 1159 56.60 50.01 -52.61
C ASN A 1159 55.46 50.97 -52.20
N GLY A 1160 54.79 50.69 -51.08
CA GLY A 1160 53.57 51.33 -50.59
C GLY A 1160 53.80 52.69 -49.94
N ASN A 1161 52.88 53.11 -49.07
CA ASN A 1161 52.95 54.41 -48.39
C ASN A 1161 54.18 54.57 -47.47
N GLY A 1162 54.83 53.46 -47.08
CA GLY A 1162 55.88 53.47 -46.06
C GLY A 1162 55.32 53.74 -44.66
N ILE A 1163 56.18 53.61 -43.65
CA ILE A 1163 55.84 53.81 -42.24
C ILE A 1163 56.69 55.00 -41.75
N SER A 1164 56.03 56.04 -41.26
CA SER A 1164 56.72 57.22 -40.72
C SER A 1164 57.61 56.85 -39.54
N ARG A 1165 58.84 57.40 -39.48
CA ARG A 1165 59.82 57.13 -38.41
C ARG A 1165 59.25 57.30 -37.00
N ASN A 1166 58.29 58.22 -36.82
CA ASN A 1166 57.66 58.50 -35.52
C ASN A 1166 56.74 57.37 -34.99
N ILE A 1167 56.39 56.40 -35.82
CA ILE A 1167 55.51 55.27 -35.44
C ILE A 1167 56.15 53.88 -35.64
N VAL A 1168 57.32 53.76 -36.28
CA VAL A 1168 58.00 52.46 -36.51
C VAL A 1168 58.17 51.67 -35.20
N ASP A 1169 58.62 52.32 -34.11
CA ASP A 1169 58.81 51.66 -32.82
C ASP A 1169 57.50 51.23 -32.12
N LYS A 1170 56.35 51.73 -32.59
CA LYS A 1170 55.02 51.45 -32.01
C LYS A 1170 54.29 50.32 -32.73
N ILE A 1171 54.68 49.92 -33.94
CA ILE A 1171 53.92 48.94 -34.75
C ILE A 1171 53.90 47.52 -34.16
N PHE A 1172 54.84 47.19 -33.27
CA PHE A 1172 54.87 45.94 -32.53
C PHE A 1172 54.15 46.00 -31.16
N GLN A 1173 53.57 47.14 -30.79
CA GLN A 1173 52.75 47.23 -29.57
C GLN A 1173 51.36 46.64 -29.83
N PRO A 1174 50.82 45.79 -28.91
CA PRO A 1174 49.47 45.27 -29.03
C PRO A 1174 48.43 46.39 -29.21
N PHE A 1175 47.45 46.15 -30.07
CA PHE A 1175 46.34 47.06 -30.42
C PHE A 1175 46.74 48.35 -31.17
N PHE A 1176 48.02 48.60 -31.43
CA PHE A 1176 48.42 49.74 -32.25
C PHE A 1176 48.07 49.51 -33.74
N THR A 1177 47.29 50.41 -34.32
CA THR A 1177 46.91 50.39 -35.75
C THR A 1177 46.74 51.80 -36.28
N THR A 1178 47.20 52.04 -37.51
CA THR A 1178 46.96 53.27 -38.28
C THR A 1178 45.72 53.19 -39.15
N LYS A 1179 45.09 52.02 -39.26
CA LYS A 1179 43.88 51.79 -40.09
C LYS A 1179 42.61 52.29 -39.37
N PRO A 1180 41.57 52.74 -40.10
CA PRO A 1180 40.32 53.23 -39.52
C PRO A 1180 39.60 52.22 -38.61
N THR A 1181 38.77 52.75 -37.70
CA THR A 1181 38.02 51.99 -36.69
C THR A 1181 37.22 50.84 -37.31
N GLY A 1182 37.49 49.62 -36.88
CA GLY A 1182 36.84 48.40 -37.39
C GLY A 1182 37.55 47.69 -38.56
N GLN A 1183 38.61 48.27 -39.14
CA GLN A 1183 39.36 47.64 -40.25
C GLN A 1183 40.73 47.04 -39.85
N GLY A 1184 41.15 47.21 -38.60
CA GLY A 1184 42.37 46.58 -38.05
C GLY A 1184 42.26 46.36 -36.55
N THR A 1185 42.75 45.21 -36.06
CA THR A 1185 42.74 44.86 -34.62
C THR A 1185 44.01 45.28 -33.88
N GLY A 1186 45.05 45.72 -34.59
CA GLY A 1186 46.35 46.10 -34.04
C GLY A 1186 47.14 44.96 -33.36
N LEU A 1187 46.70 43.70 -33.47
CA LEU A 1187 47.33 42.55 -32.81
C LEU A 1187 48.23 41.70 -33.73
N GLY A 1188 48.20 41.95 -35.05
CA GLY A 1188 48.89 41.09 -36.03
C GLY A 1188 50.41 41.18 -35.97
N LEU A 1189 50.96 42.40 -35.90
CA LEU A 1189 52.42 42.61 -35.88
C LEU A 1189 53.03 42.30 -34.51
N SER A 1190 52.38 42.69 -33.41
CA SER A 1190 52.82 42.33 -32.05
C SER A 1190 52.91 40.81 -31.86
N LEU A 1191 51.87 40.08 -32.27
CA LEU A 1191 51.88 38.62 -32.23
C LEU A 1191 52.96 38.03 -33.15
N SER A 1192 53.21 38.64 -34.30
CA SER A 1192 54.26 38.15 -35.22
C SER A 1192 55.65 38.33 -34.61
N TYR A 1193 55.88 39.41 -33.85
CA TYR A 1193 57.10 39.62 -33.07
C TYR A 1193 57.27 38.56 -31.98
N ASP A 1194 56.21 38.28 -31.20
CA ASP A 1194 56.23 37.28 -30.13
C ASP A 1194 56.46 35.85 -30.66
N ILE A 1195 55.83 35.48 -31.79
CA ILE A 1195 56.03 34.18 -32.43
C ILE A 1195 57.47 34.01 -32.92
N VAL A 1196 58.04 35.01 -33.60
CA VAL A 1196 59.43 34.98 -34.07
C VAL A 1196 60.40 34.92 -32.88
N LYS A 1197 60.14 35.65 -31.79
CA LYS A 1197 60.94 35.56 -30.56
C LYS A 1197 60.82 34.20 -29.87
N ALA A 1198 59.64 33.59 -29.82
CA ALA A 1198 59.43 32.24 -29.29
C ALA A 1198 60.17 31.17 -30.11
N HIS A 1199 60.36 31.40 -31.41
CA HIS A 1199 61.18 30.54 -32.29
C HIS A 1199 62.70 30.78 -32.16
N GLY A 1200 63.14 31.74 -31.34
CA GLY A 1200 64.55 32.11 -31.17
C GLY A 1200 65.06 33.12 -32.20
N GLY A 1201 64.17 33.73 -32.97
CA GLY A 1201 64.48 34.65 -34.06
C GLY A 1201 64.47 36.14 -33.72
N GLU A 1202 64.56 36.94 -34.77
CA GLU A 1202 64.48 38.40 -34.75
C GLU A 1202 63.67 38.91 -35.96
N ILE A 1203 62.93 40.01 -35.80
CA ILE A 1203 62.26 40.72 -36.89
C ILE A 1203 62.73 42.18 -36.91
N LYS A 1204 63.05 42.71 -38.09
CA LYS A 1204 63.56 44.07 -38.34
C LYS A 1204 62.69 44.77 -39.38
N VAL A 1205 62.66 46.10 -39.31
CA VAL A 1205 61.87 46.96 -40.19
C VAL A 1205 62.77 48.04 -40.79
N GLU A 1206 62.77 48.14 -42.11
CA GLU A 1206 63.42 49.21 -42.86
C GLU A 1206 62.35 49.92 -43.68
N SER A 1207 61.98 51.15 -43.32
CA SER A 1207 60.91 51.87 -44.00
C SER A 1207 61.27 53.31 -44.29
N LYS A 1208 60.73 53.82 -45.39
CA LYS A 1208 60.76 55.23 -45.77
C LYS A 1208 59.37 55.65 -46.22
N GLU A 1209 58.86 56.67 -45.56
CA GLU A 1209 57.59 57.31 -45.87
C GLU A 1209 57.58 57.82 -47.33
N GLY A 1210 56.54 57.46 -48.08
CA GLY A 1210 56.43 57.72 -49.52
C GLY A 1210 57.16 56.73 -50.45
N GLU A 1211 58.16 55.97 -49.97
CA GLU A 1211 58.93 55.01 -50.80
C GLU A 1211 58.48 53.54 -50.61
N GLY A 1212 58.22 53.10 -49.37
CA GLY A 1212 57.78 51.73 -49.05
C GLY A 1212 58.44 51.13 -47.79
N THR A 1213 58.14 49.86 -47.50
CA THR A 1213 58.66 49.14 -46.31
C THR A 1213 59.28 47.79 -46.65
N ALA A 1214 60.36 47.41 -45.97
CA ALA A 1214 60.90 46.06 -45.92
C ALA A 1214 60.87 45.52 -44.49
N LEU A 1215 60.39 44.29 -44.32
CA LEU A 1215 60.34 43.54 -43.07
C LEU A 1215 61.21 42.29 -43.22
N ILE A 1216 62.17 42.12 -42.32
CA ILE A 1216 63.20 41.07 -42.37
C ILE A 1216 63.06 40.18 -41.14
N ILE A 1217 62.83 38.89 -41.33
CA ILE A 1217 62.77 37.86 -40.29
C ILE A 1217 64.06 37.04 -40.36
N GLN A 1218 64.70 36.81 -39.22
CA GLN A 1218 65.81 35.87 -39.07
C GLN A 1218 65.41 34.77 -38.07
N LEU A 1219 65.51 33.51 -38.49
CA LEU A 1219 65.26 32.31 -37.67
C LEU A 1219 66.57 31.51 -37.50
N PRO A 1220 66.78 30.75 -36.42
CA PRO A 1220 67.86 29.77 -36.35
C PRO A 1220 67.62 28.62 -37.36
N ALA A 1221 68.69 28.16 -38.02
CA ALA A 1221 68.65 27.14 -39.08
C ALA A 1221 68.72 25.70 -38.55
#